data_AF-A0A1S3BTR7-F1
#
_entry.id   AF-A0A1S3BTR7-F1
#
_cell.length_a   1.000
_cell.length_b   1.000
_cell.length_c   1.000
_cell.angle_alpha   90.00
_cell.angle_beta   90.00
_cell.angle_gamma   90.00
#
_symmetry.space_group_name_H-M   'P 1'
#
loop_
_entity.id
_entity.type
_entity.pdbx_description
1 polymer ?
#
loop_
_entity_poly.entity_id
_entity_poly.type
_entity_poly.pdbx_seq_one_letter_code
_entity_poly.pdbx_strand_id
1 'polypeptide(L)'
;MEEYRARAAAAAAAAPKPLPLNSHTQHISPRATTFNRLFAALYSLAILALFYHHLSSLLNPISFTSFFISLSLFISDLVLAFSWVACQSNRMNPLRRREFLGNLKLLLEKDSDFPALDVFICTADPYKEPPMNVVNTALSVMAYDYPTSKISVYVSDDGGSALTLFAFMEAAKFAAVWLPFCRKNEVVERNPDAFFASNKDYYCNPEMEKIKIMYEKMKMGVENVMEKGEVGNEEHLAFHKWTKSFTSHNHPAIIQVLLESSKNKDIVGESLPNLIYVSRQKSVTSHHHFKAGALNNLLRVSATMTNAPLILTSDCDVYSNDPQTPNRVLCYFLDSKLARNLSYIQFPQLFHGVNKNDIYASDFKRLYIFNPMGMDGLLGPAYLGTGCFFARRALFGGPSSFEPPELPQLDPNHVVKTAICSQQVLDLAHVVAGCDYENNTKWGSKIGFRYGSLVEDYFTGYHLQSEGWRSLFCNPKRAAFYGDAPITLLDGMNQAKRWVIGLLDVAVSKYNTITFGVRTLGLLMGLSYSYNIFWALLPFSVIVYAFLPQLALINGISIFPKVLDPWFVLYAFLFLGAYGQDLFEFILEGYTFHKWWNDQRIWSIRALSGFFFGFIEFVLRSFKISALSFNVTSKVIDQEQSKRYYQGLFDFGTPSPMFVPMTTASIVNFTAGVIGIWRLLGGAWEQLFLQVFLTGFVVINCWPLYEAMVFRNDGGKLPPKITFISLFLALLLYSLFFAFLHVF
;
A
#
# COMPACT_ATOMS: atom_id res chain seq x y z
N MET A 1 6.37 -8.05 26.88
CA MET A 1 4.89 -7.94 26.74
C MET A 1 4.13 -8.74 27.77
N GLU A 2 4.48 -10.00 28.03
CA GLU A 2 3.69 -10.86 28.92
C GLU A 2 3.53 -10.30 30.32
N GLU A 3 4.58 -9.69 30.88
CA GLU A 3 4.51 -8.98 32.14
C GLU A 3 3.47 -7.85 32.15
N TYR A 4 3.45 -7.00 31.10
CA TYR A 4 2.46 -5.93 30.94
C TYR A 4 1.03 -6.49 30.85
N ARG A 5 0.86 -7.63 30.16
CA ARG A 5 -0.45 -8.33 30.08
C ARG A 5 -0.88 -8.89 31.42
N ALA A 6 0.04 -9.48 32.17
CA ALA A 6 -0.25 -10.05 33.49
C ALA A 6 -0.67 -8.94 34.48
N ARG A 7 0.05 -7.81 34.48
CA ARG A 7 -0.32 -6.63 35.27
C ARG A 7 -1.67 -6.07 34.84
N ALA A 8 -1.89 -5.91 33.54
CA ALA A 8 -3.16 -5.46 32.99
C ALA A 8 -4.34 -6.38 33.38
N ALA A 9 -4.15 -7.70 33.28
CA ALA A 9 -5.16 -8.67 33.67
C ALA A 9 -5.45 -8.64 35.18
N ALA A 10 -4.42 -8.50 36.02
CA ALA A 10 -4.57 -8.38 37.46
C ALA A 10 -5.33 -7.10 37.85
N ALA A 11 -4.99 -5.96 37.25
CA ALA A 11 -5.69 -4.70 37.47
C ALA A 11 -7.15 -4.76 36.99
N ALA A 12 -7.41 -5.37 35.82
CA ALA A 12 -8.76 -5.57 35.31
C ALA A 12 -9.60 -6.51 36.20
N ALA A 13 -8.98 -7.51 36.85
CA ALA A 13 -9.64 -8.41 37.78
C ALA A 13 -9.94 -7.77 39.14
N ALA A 14 -9.17 -6.76 39.55
CA ALA A 14 -9.41 -5.99 40.78
C ALA A 14 -10.56 -4.97 40.63
N ALA A 15 -10.97 -4.64 39.40
CA ALA A 15 -12.10 -3.74 39.15
C ALA A 15 -13.46 -4.42 39.42
N PRO A 16 -14.46 -3.70 39.96
CA PRO A 16 -15.76 -4.28 40.34
C PRO A 16 -16.54 -4.91 39.16
N LYS A 17 -16.19 -4.58 37.91
CA LYS A 17 -16.49 -5.33 36.68
C LYS A 17 -15.29 -5.23 35.73
N PRO A 18 -14.88 -6.32 35.04
CA PRO A 18 -13.81 -6.25 34.05
C PRO A 18 -14.24 -5.34 32.89
N LEU A 19 -13.54 -4.21 32.71
CA LEU A 19 -13.81 -3.23 31.68
C LEU A 19 -13.26 -3.72 30.32
N PRO A 20 -14.07 -3.80 29.25
CA PRO A 20 -13.57 -4.18 27.93
C PRO A 20 -12.67 -3.08 27.36
N LEU A 21 -11.52 -3.45 26.80
CA LEU A 21 -10.61 -2.50 26.14
C LEU A 21 -11.00 -2.24 24.67
N ASN A 22 -11.68 -3.19 24.04
CA ASN A 22 -12.15 -3.10 22.67
C ASN A 22 -13.46 -3.88 22.46
N SER A 23 -14.15 -3.61 21.36
CA SER A 23 -15.23 -4.47 20.87
C SER A 23 -14.62 -5.70 20.18
N HIS A 24 -14.61 -6.86 20.86
CA HIS A 24 -14.02 -8.09 20.30
C HIS A 24 -14.59 -8.47 18.92
N THR A 25 -15.86 -8.18 18.66
CA THR A 25 -16.50 -8.30 17.35
C THR A 25 -17.62 -7.27 17.23
N GLN A 26 -17.60 -6.43 16.18
CA GLN A 26 -18.76 -5.66 15.77
C GLN A 26 -18.92 -5.76 14.25
N HIS A 27 -19.98 -6.43 13.81
CA HIS A 27 -20.29 -6.53 12.38
C HIS A 27 -20.74 -5.16 11.84
N ILE A 28 -20.32 -4.81 10.62
CA ILE A 28 -20.70 -3.54 9.96
C ILE A 28 -22.23 -3.39 9.92
N SER A 29 -22.94 -4.46 9.55
CA SER A 29 -24.39 -4.61 9.69
C SER A 29 -24.78 -6.07 9.45
N PRO A 30 -25.40 -6.77 10.42
CA PRO A 30 -25.84 -8.16 10.23
C PRO A 30 -26.76 -8.34 9.02
N ARG A 31 -27.63 -7.35 8.74
CA ARG A 31 -28.54 -7.39 7.59
C ARG A 31 -27.79 -7.26 6.25
N ALA A 32 -26.80 -6.36 6.18
CA ALA A 32 -25.98 -6.18 4.98
C ALA A 32 -25.13 -7.44 4.71
N THR A 33 -24.59 -8.07 5.76
CA THR A 33 -23.85 -9.33 5.63
C THR A 33 -24.74 -10.46 5.10
N THR A 34 -25.96 -10.61 5.61
CA THR A 34 -26.91 -11.62 5.11
C THR A 34 -27.27 -11.37 3.65
N PHE A 35 -27.61 -10.12 3.29
CA PHE A 35 -27.90 -9.75 1.91
C PHE A 35 -26.71 -10.06 0.98
N ASN A 36 -25.49 -9.68 1.38
CA ASN A 36 -24.30 -9.96 0.58
C ASN A 36 -24.06 -11.47 0.39
N ARG A 37 -24.31 -12.30 1.40
CA ARG A 37 -24.20 -13.76 1.28
C ARG A 37 -25.24 -14.36 0.32
N LEU A 38 -26.48 -13.86 0.38
CA LEU A 38 -27.53 -14.25 -0.56
C LEU A 38 -27.19 -13.82 -1.99
N PHE A 39 -26.74 -12.57 -2.17
CA PHE A 39 -26.25 -12.07 -3.44
C PHE A 39 -25.10 -12.92 -3.97
N ALA A 40 -24.13 -13.28 -3.13
CA ALA A 40 -23.00 -14.14 -3.51
C ALA A 40 -23.47 -15.48 -4.07
N ALA A 41 -24.43 -16.13 -3.41
CA ALA A 41 -24.99 -17.40 -3.86
C ALA A 41 -25.69 -17.26 -5.22
N LEU A 42 -26.57 -16.26 -5.37
CA LEU A 42 -27.27 -15.98 -6.63
C LEU A 42 -26.30 -15.64 -7.77
N TYR A 43 -25.30 -14.81 -7.49
CA TYR A 43 -24.32 -14.39 -8.46
C TYR A 43 -23.39 -15.55 -8.88
N SER A 44 -23.05 -16.44 -7.95
CA SER A 44 -22.33 -17.68 -8.28
C SER A 44 -23.15 -18.60 -9.19
N LEU A 45 -24.46 -18.74 -8.96
CA LEU A 45 -25.34 -19.48 -9.88
C LEU A 45 -25.37 -18.84 -11.28
N ALA A 46 -25.39 -17.51 -11.35
CA ALA A 46 -25.31 -16.80 -12.62
C ALA A 46 -23.96 -17.04 -13.35
N ILE A 47 -22.83 -17.03 -12.63
CA ILE A 47 -21.53 -17.39 -13.21
C ILE A 47 -21.54 -18.83 -13.73
N LEU A 48 -22.12 -19.78 -12.98
CA LEU A 48 -22.22 -21.17 -13.43
C LEU A 48 -23.09 -21.31 -14.68
N ALA A 49 -24.20 -20.56 -14.76
CA ALA A 49 -25.02 -20.51 -15.96
C ALA A 49 -24.27 -19.91 -17.16
N LEU A 50 -23.44 -18.89 -16.93
CA LEU A 50 -22.58 -18.30 -17.95
C LEU A 50 -21.55 -19.32 -18.47
N PHE A 51 -20.91 -20.07 -17.57
CA PHE A 51 -19.98 -21.12 -17.95
C PHE A 51 -20.66 -22.25 -18.72
N TYR A 52 -21.88 -22.65 -18.34
CA TYR A 52 -22.65 -23.60 -19.12
C TYR A 52 -22.94 -23.08 -20.53
N HIS A 53 -23.33 -21.81 -20.66
CA HIS A 53 -23.56 -21.17 -21.96
C HIS A 53 -22.30 -21.21 -22.84
N HIS A 54 -21.15 -20.76 -22.32
CA HIS A 54 -19.88 -20.80 -23.06
C HIS A 54 -19.45 -22.22 -23.43
N LEU A 55 -19.57 -23.17 -22.51
CA LEU A 55 -19.18 -24.55 -22.77
C LEU A 55 -20.07 -25.17 -23.86
N SER A 56 -21.37 -24.86 -23.86
CA SER A 56 -22.29 -25.29 -24.92
C SER A 56 -21.88 -24.74 -26.30
N SER A 57 -21.52 -23.45 -26.37
CA SER A 57 -21.01 -22.82 -27.60
C SER A 57 -19.68 -23.38 -28.06
N LEU A 58 -18.80 -23.77 -27.13
CA LEU A 58 -17.51 -24.40 -27.43
C LEU A 58 -17.64 -25.85 -27.94
N LEU A 59 -18.62 -26.59 -27.43
CA LEU A 59 -18.89 -27.97 -27.85
C LEU A 59 -19.63 -28.04 -29.18
N ASN A 60 -20.37 -27.00 -29.55
CA ASN A 60 -21.14 -26.93 -30.80
C ASN A 60 -20.77 -25.67 -31.60
N PRO A 61 -19.50 -25.52 -32.04
CA PRO A 61 -19.09 -24.35 -32.79
C PRO A 61 -19.69 -24.37 -34.21
N ILE A 62 -20.21 -23.22 -34.65
CA ILE A 62 -20.76 -23.05 -36.00
C ILE A 62 -19.64 -22.97 -37.05
N SER A 63 -18.50 -22.40 -36.65
CA SER A 63 -17.29 -22.24 -37.45
C SER A 63 -16.03 -22.22 -36.58
N PHE A 64 -14.85 -22.37 -37.19
CA PHE A 64 -13.57 -22.20 -36.51
C PHE A 64 -13.47 -20.81 -35.85
N THR A 65 -13.88 -19.77 -36.57
CA THR A 65 -14.00 -18.41 -36.04
C THR A 65 -14.87 -18.35 -34.77
N SER A 66 -16.07 -18.93 -34.79
CA SER A 66 -16.97 -18.94 -33.62
C SER A 66 -16.37 -19.70 -32.41
N PHE A 67 -15.55 -20.72 -32.65
CA PHE A 67 -14.84 -21.45 -31.62
C PHE A 67 -13.83 -20.56 -30.89
N PHE A 68 -12.96 -19.85 -31.60
CA PHE A 68 -11.96 -18.96 -30.96
C PHE A 68 -12.59 -17.77 -30.26
N ILE A 69 -13.68 -17.21 -30.80
CA ILE A 69 -14.45 -16.17 -30.12
C ILE A 69 -14.98 -16.70 -28.78
N SER A 70 -15.65 -17.85 -28.80
CA SER A 70 -16.20 -18.49 -27.60
C SER A 70 -15.11 -18.87 -26.60
N LEU A 71 -13.96 -19.35 -27.06
CA LEU A 71 -12.82 -19.73 -26.22
C LEU A 71 -12.21 -18.51 -25.55
N SER A 72 -12.05 -17.41 -26.28
CA SER A 72 -11.50 -16.16 -25.75
C SER A 72 -12.41 -15.57 -24.67
N LEU A 73 -13.73 -15.58 -24.91
CA LEU A 73 -14.72 -15.14 -23.92
C LEU A 73 -14.72 -16.06 -22.70
N PHE A 74 -14.71 -17.38 -22.89
CA PHE A 74 -14.69 -18.34 -21.78
C PHE A 74 -13.46 -18.16 -20.88
N ILE A 75 -12.26 -18.01 -21.45
CA ILE A 75 -11.03 -17.76 -20.67
C ILE A 75 -11.11 -16.42 -19.95
N SER A 76 -11.60 -15.37 -20.63
CA SER A 76 -11.79 -14.04 -20.04
C SER A 76 -12.72 -14.08 -18.83
N ASP A 77 -13.87 -14.74 -18.97
CA ASP A 77 -14.88 -14.85 -17.92
C ASP A 77 -14.46 -15.80 -16.79
N LEU A 78 -13.61 -16.80 -17.07
CA LEU A 78 -12.99 -17.62 -16.03
C LEU A 78 -12.10 -16.77 -15.11
N VAL A 79 -11.27 -15.88 -15.70
CA VAL A 79 -10.41 -14.97 -14.95
C VAL A 79 -11.25 -13.95 -14.16
N LEU A 80 -12.29 -13.36 -14.76
CA LEU A 80 -13.18 -12.43 -14.09
C LEU A 80 -13.96 -13.09 -12.95
N ALA A 81 -14.47 -14.31 -13.16
CA ALA A 81 -15.14 -15.09 -12.14
C ALA A 81 -14.20 -15.43 -10.98
N PHE A 82 -12.96 -15.84 -11.26
CA PHE A 82 -11.96 -16.07 -10.22
C PHE A 82 -11.68 -14.79 -9.42
N SER A 83 -11.46 -13.66 -10.12
CA SER A 83 -11.25 -12.38 -9.45
C SER A 83 -12.44 -11.98 -8.59
N TRP A 84 -13.67 -12.16 -9.08
CA TRP A 84 -14.89 -11.90 -8.33
C TRP A 84 -15.01 -12.81 -7.11
N VAL A 85 -14.79 -14.12 -7.23
CA VAL A 85 -14.83 -15.07 -6.09
C VAL A 85 -13.78 -14.71 -5.04
N ALA A 86 -12.55 -14.41 -5.48
CA ALA A 86 -11.48 -13.98 -4.59
C ALA A 86 -11.83 -12.67 -3.88
N CYS A 87 -12.41 -11.70 -4.60
CA CYS A 87 -12.92 -10.45 -4.02
C CYS A 87 -14.05 -10.72 -3.01
N GLN A 88 -14.99 -11.59 -3.37
CA GLN A 88 -16.18 -11.93 -2.58
C GLN A 88 -15.82 -12.59 -1.25
N SER A 89 -14.71 -13.32 -1.17
CA SER A 89 -14.22 -13.90 0.08
C SER A 89 -14.03 -12.84 1.19
N ASN A 90 -13.58 -11.63 0.84
CA ASN A 90 -13.45 -10.50 1.76
C ASN A 90 -14.81 -9.96 2.22
N ARG A 91 -15.90 -10.22 1.50
CA ARG A 91 -17.23 -9.70 1.83
C ARG A 91 -18.05 -10.67 2.66
N MET A 92 -17.54 -11.87 2.93
CA MET A 92 -18.28 -12.92 3.64
C MET A 92 -18.49 -12.62 5.12
N ASN A 93 -17.56 -11.89 5.76
CA ASN A 93 -17.63 -11.61 7.20
C ASN A 93 -17.01 -10.25 7.61
N PRO A 94 -17.39 -9.11 7.01
CA PRO A 94 -16.74 -7.84 7.32
C PRO A 94 -16.96 -7.41 8.78
N LEU A 95 -15.88 -6.99 9.44
CA LEU A 95 -15.87 -6.50 10.81
C LEU A 95 -15.41 -5.05 10.89
N ARG A 96 -15.93 -4.34 11.90
CA ARG A 96 -15.43 -3.04 12.35
C ARG A 96 -15.20 -3.14 13.84
N ARG A 97 -14.09 -2.60 14.34
CA ARG A 97 -13.75 -2.62 15.77
C ARG A 97 -13.82 -1.22 16.34
N ARG A 98 -14.00 -1.14 17.66
CA ARG A 98 -14.00 0.08 18.44
C ARG A 98 -13.09 -0.12 19.64
N GLU A 99 -12.27 0.89 19.90
CA GLU A 99 -11.39 0.96 21.06
C GLU A 99 -12.02 1.79 22.18
N PHE A 100 -11.80 1.40 23.43
CA PHE A 100 -12.30 2.10 24.62
C PHE A 100 -11.14 2.75 25.38
N LEU A 101 -10.62 3.85 24.83
CA LEU A 101 -9.46 4.56 25.39
C LEU A 101 -9.65 5.02 26.85
N GLY A 102 -10.88 5.33 27.27
CA GLY A 102 -11.18 5.68 28.66
C GLY A 102 -10.86 4.54 29.64
N ASN A 103 -11.16 3.29 29.25
CA ASN A 103 -10.87 2.11 30.07
C ASN A 103 -9.37 1.81 30.13
N LEU A 104 -8.65 2.09 29.04
CA LEU A 104 -7.19 1.96 29.01
C LEU A 104 -6.51 2.94 29.97
N LYS A 105 -6.98 4.19 30.06
CA LYS A 105 -6.42 5.19 30.97
C LYS A 105 -6.54 4.80 32.44
N LEU A 106 -7.61 4.09 32.81
CA LEU A 106 -7.79 3.53 34.16
C LEU A 106 -6.83 2.36 34.45
N LEU A 107 -6.29 1.74 33.41
CA LEU A 107 -5.38 0.61 33.51
C LEU A 107 -3.91 1.04 33.57
N LEU A 108 -3.57 2.11 32.87
CA LEU A 108 -2.22 2.62 32.70
C LEU A 108 -2.08 3.98 33.40
N GLU A 109 -1.94 3.94 34.73
CA GLU A 109 -1.82 5.15 35.55
C GLU A 109 -0.39 5.71 35.58
N LYS A 110 0.63 4.84 35.48
CA LYS A 110 2.03 5.21 35.57
C LYS A 110 2.76 4.96 34.26
N ASP A 111 3.77 5.78 33.97
CA ASP A 111 4.65 5.58 32.82
C ASP A 111 5.29 4.19 32.78
N SER A 112 5.54 3.58 33.94
CA SER A 112 6.07 2.22 34.05
C SER A 112 5.16 1.15 33.46
N ASP A 113 3.86 1.43 33.36
CA ASP A 113 2.84 0.49 32.89
C ASP A 113 2.78 0.45 31.36
N PHE A 114 3.36 1.45 30.69
CA PHE A 114 3.43 1.49 29.24
C PHE A 114 4.58 0.61 28.71
N PRO A 115 4.32 -0.30 27.74
CA PRO A 115 5.37 -1.01 27.05
C PRO A 115 6.25 -0.06 26.24
N ALA A 116 7.53 -0.36 26.08
CA ALA A 116 8.36 0.41 25.14
C ALA A 116 7.87 0.20 23.70
N LEU A 117 8.07 1.21 22.86
CA LEU A 117 7.72 1.27 21.45
C LEU A 117 8.92 1.73 20.63
N ASP A 118 9.37 0.88 19.70
CA ASP A 118 10.32 1.27 18.67
C ASP A 118 9.54 1.68 17.41
N VAL A 119 9.91 2.79 16.79
CA VAL A 119 9.34 3.25 15.51
C VAL A 119 10.41 3.18 14.44
N PHE A 120 10.14 2.46 13.35
CA PHE A 120 11.04 2.26 12.22
C PHE A 120 10.56 3.09 11.04
N ILE A 121 11.38 4.05 10.62
CA ILE A 121 11.15 4.88 9.45
C ILE A 121 12.23 4.54 8.41
N CYS A 122 11.83 4.14 7.20
CA CYS A 122 12.77 3.82 6.13
C CYS A 122 12.78 4.92 5.07
N THR A 123 13.98 5.33 4.66
CA THR A 123 14.24 6.21 3.52
C THR A 123 15.41 5.69 2.70
N ALA A 124 15.49 6.00 1.41
CA ALA A 124 16.50 5.44 0.52
C ALA A 124 17.25 6.46 -0.34
N ASP A 125 16.63 7.57 -0.73
CA ASP A 125 17.25 8.54 -1.64
C ASP A 125 16.79 9.96 -1.29
N PRO A 126 17.69 10.86 -0.83
CA PRO A 126 17.32 12.19 -0.35
C PRO A 126 16.74 13.10 -1.45
N TYR A 127 17.01 12.81 -2.74
CA TYR A 127 16.47 13.61 -3.84
C TYR A 127 15.08 13.13 -4.28
N LYS A 128 14.75 11.87 -4.02
CA LYS A 128 13.41 11.31 -4.30
C LYS A 128 12.52 11.38 -3.09
N GLU A 129 13.08 11.31 -1.90
CA GLU A 129 12.41 11.36 -0.60
C GLU A 129 13.08 12.48 0.21
N PRO A 130 12.65 13.74 0.02
CA PRO A 130 13.31 14.90 0.61
C PRO A 130 13.49 14.76 2.13
N PRO A 131 14.68 15.03 2.70
CA PRO A 131 14.94 14.83 4.13
C PRO A 131 13.95 15.54 5.05
N MET A 132 13.46 16.72 4.66
CA MET A 132 12.46 17.46 5.42
C MET A 132 11.14 16.71 5.56
N ASN A 133 10.70 15.96 4.55
CA ASN A 133 9.49 15.14 4.65
C ASN A 133 9.69 14.04 5.70
N VAL A 134 10.85 13.38 5.68
CA VAL A 134 11.21 12.34 6.65
C VAL A 134 11.31 12.90 8.07
N VAL A 135 11.89 14.10 8.22
CA VAL A 135 11.97 14.84 9.49
C VAL A 135 10.58 15.15 10.04
N ASN A 136 9.68 15.67 9.21
CA ASN A 136 8.29 15.96 9.62
C ASN A 136 7.57 14.69 10.09
N THR A 137 7.75 13.58 9.37
CA THR A 137 7.24 12.26 9.76
C THR A 137 7.81 11.82 11.11
N ALA A 138 9.12 11.91 11.32
CA ALA A 138 9.76 11.55 12.58
C ALA A 138 9.27 12.41 13.75
N LEU A 139 9.17 13.74 13.57
CA LEU A 139 8.67 14.65 14.60
C LEU A 139 7.22 14.33 14.98
N SER A 140 6.38 13.92 14.02
CA SER A 140 4.99 13.54 14.30
C SER A 140 4.89 12.32 15.22
N VAL A 141 5.73 11.29 15.02
CA VAL A 141 5.73 10.07 15.84
C VAL A 141 6.49 10.24 17.16
N MET A 142 7.43 11.19 17.24
CA MET A 142 8.06 11.57 18.51
C MET A 142 7.09 12.31 19.44
N ALA A 143 6.04 12.90 18.90
CA ALA A 143 5.04 13.69 19.63
C ALA A 143 3.73 12.92 19.92
N TYR A 144 3.79 11.60 20.02
CA TYR A 144 2.67 10.78 20.49
C TYR A 144 2.25 11.12 21.93
N ASP A 145 0.98 10.89 22.24
CA ASP A 145 0.45 10.95 23.61
C ASP A 145 0.83 9.65 24.35
N TYR A 146 2.13 9.50 24.61
CA TYR A 146 2.77 8.32 25.19
C TYR A 146 3.97 8.77 26.03
N PRO A 147 4.39 8.02 27.08
CA PRO A 147 5.58 8.39 27.85
C PRO A 147 6.81 8.51 26.96
N THR A 148 7.48 9.66 26.98
CA THR A 148 8.60 9.96 26.07
C THR A 148 9.77 9.01 26.26
N SER A 149 10.03 8.58 27.50
CA SER A 149 11.05 7.58 27.85
C SER A 149 10.79 6.18 27.28
N LYS A 150 9.58 5.92 26.78
CA LYS A 150 9.16 4.63 26.20
C LYS A 150 9.18 4.63 24.68
N ILE A 151 9.32 5.77 24.03
CA ILE A 151 9.39 5.88 22.56
C ILE A 151 10.86 5.94 22.13
N SER A 152 11.20 5.12 21.14
CA SER A 152 12.48 5.22 20.43
C SER A 152 12.25 5.23 18.93
N VAL A 153 12.74 6.25 18.24
CA VAL A 153 12.58 6.40 16.79
C VAL A 153 13.90 6.05 16.10
N TYR A 154 13.84 5.08 15.21
CA TYR A 154 14.93 4.63 14.37
C TYR A 154 14.68 5.02 12.92
N VAL A 155 15.60 5.79 12.36
CA VAL A 155 15.56 6.20 10.96
C VAL A 155 16.59 5.39 10.20
N SER A 156 16.13 4.54 9.30
CA SER A 156 16.97 3.77 8.40
C SER A 156 17.14 4.53 7.09
N ASP A 157 18.34 5.05 6.85
CA ASP A 157 18.74 5.62 5.57
C ASP A 157 19.50 4.57 4.76
N ASP A 158 18.80 3.95 3.81
CA ASP A 158 19.36 2.98 2.89
C ASP A 158 20.30 3.63 1.86
N GLY A 159 20.18 4.92 1.60
CA GLY A 159 21.09 5.66 0.72
C GLY A 159 22.41 6.04 1.39
N GLY A 160 22.42 6.08 2.74
CA GLY A 160 23.57 6.50 3.53
C GLY A 160 23.94 7.96 3.26
N SER A 161 22.95 8.85 3.17
CA SER A 161 23.17 10.25 2.80
C SER A 161 23.58 11.11 3.99
N ALA A 162 24.68 11.86 3.83
CA ALA A 162 25.07 12.88 4.80
C ALA A 162 24.01 13.97 4.95
N LEU A 163 23.25 14.27 3.89
CA LEU A 163 22.18 15.28 3.89
C LEU A 163 21.02 14.86 4.79
N THR A 164 20.67 13.57 4.78
CA THR A 164 19.63 13.03 5.67
C THR A 164 20.09 13.11 7.13
N LEU A 165 21.32 12.69 7.43
CA LEU A 165 21.86 12.79 8.79
C LEU A 165 21.87 14.24 9.29
N PHE A 166 22.32 15.18 8.46
CA PHE A 166 22.30 16.61 8.78
C PHE A 166 20.88 17.11 9.12
N ALA A 167 19.89 16.77 8.29
CA ALA A 167 18.51 17.14 8.54
C ALA A 167 17.99 16.60 9.90
N PHE A 168 18.38 15.38 10.26
CA PHE A 168 18.02 14.79 11.55
C PHE A 168 18.79 15.38 12.74
N MET A 169 20.00 15.87 12.56
CA MET A 169 20.73 16.64 13.58
C MET A 169 20.02 17.97 13.87
N GLU A 170 19.53 18.66 12.84
CA GLU A 170 18.73 19.87 13.01
C GLU A 170 17.34 19.56 13.62
N ALA A 171 16.70 18.48 13.18
CA ALA A 171 15.44 18.01 13.75
C ALA A 171 15.54 17.70 15.25
N ALA A 172 16.65 17.11 15.69
CA ALA A 172 16.91 16.83 17.10
C ALA A 172 16.92 18.11 17.95
N LYS A 173 17.49 19.20 17.44
CA LYS A 173 17.48 20.53 18.09
C LYS A 173 16.05 21.09 18.15
N PHE A 174 15.31 20.99 17.05
CA PHE A 174 13.93 21.50 16.98
C PHE A 174 12.95 20.67 17.83
N ALA A 175 13.16 19.36 17.98
CA ALA A 175 12.33 18.50 18.80
C ALA A 175 12.24 18.98 20.26
N ALA A 176 13.32 19.55 20.80
CA ALA A 176 13.37 20.09 22.17
C ALA A 176 12.40 21.25 22.42
N VAL A 177 11.91 21.93 21.37
CA VAL A 177 10.90 22.99 21.46
C VAL A 177 9.54 22.55 20.91
N TRP A 178 9.51 21.73 19.85
CA TRP A 178 8.28 21.29 19.21
C TRP A 178 7.44 20.35 20.08
N LEU A 179 8.06 19.34 20.67
CA LEU A 179 7.38 18.33 21.48
C LEU A 179 6.67 18.93 22.71
N PRO A 180 7.32 19.77 23.54
CA PRO A 180 6.63 20.39 24.67
C PRO A 180 5.57 21.40 24.22
N PHE A 181 5.79 22.15 23.14
CA PHE A 181 4.77 23.03 22.55
C PHE A 181 3.51 22.22 22.17
N CYS A 182 3.72 21.09 21.50
CA CYS A 182 2.69 20.14 21.16
C CYS A 182 1.89 19.71 22.39
N ARG A 183 2.55 19.18 23.43
CA ARG A 183 1.87 18.69 24.64
C ARG A 183 1.11 19.80 25.37
N LYS A 184 1.76 20.96 25.56
CA LYS A 184 1.18 22.12 26.26
C LYS A 184 -0.08 22.67 25.58
N ASN A 185 -0.11 22.69 24.25
CA ASN A 185 -1.21 23.27 23.48
C ASN A 185 -2.18 22.21 22.93
N GLU A 186 -2.09 20.95 23.37
CA GLU A 186 -2.94 19.84 22.94
C GLU A 186 -3.06 19.71 21.40
N VAL A 187 -1.97 20.02 20.70
CA VAL A 187 -1.94 20.03 19.22
C VAL A 187 -2.29 18.65 18.68
N VAL A 188 -3.35 18.51 17.88
CA VAL A 188 -3.70 17.20 17.32
C VAL A 188 -2.89 16.87 16.07
N GLU A 189 -2.65 17.85 15.19
CA GLU A 189 -1.81 17.69 14.00
C GLU A 189 -0.33 17.86 14.38
N ARG A 190 0.38 16.75 14.59
CA ARG A 190 1.75 16.74 15.14
C ARG A 190 2.83 16.85 14.07
N ASN A 191 2.49 16.70 12.80
CA ASN A 191 3.40 16.97 11.70
C ASN A 191 3.56 18.50 11.55
N PRO A 192 4.76 19.08 11.73
CA PRO A 192 4.94 20.53 11.70
C PRO A 192 4.50 21.20 10.39
N ASP A 193 4.84 20.59 9.24
CA ASP A 193 4.50 21.14 7.92
C ASP A 193 2.97 21.15 7.72
N ALA A 194 2.30 20.04 8.03
CA ALA A 194 0.85 19.93 7.96
C ALA A 194 0.15 20.88 8.95
N PHE A 195 0.70 21.02 10.17
CA PHE A 195 0.18 21.93 11.19
C PHE A 195 0.24 23.40 10.74
N PHE A 196 1.40 23.86 10.26
CA PHE A 196 1.57 25.25 9.82
C PHE A 196 0.91 25.56 8.47
N ALA A 197 0.68 24.54 7.62
CA ALA A 197 -0.08 24.70 6.39
C ALA A 197 -1.59 24.83 6.64
N SER A 198 -2.13 24.11 7.64
CA SER A 198 -3.57 24.09 7.94
C SER A 198 -4.01 25.21 8.88
N ASN A 199 -3.16 25.60 9.84
CA ASN A 199 -3.46 26.65 10.79
C ASN A 199 -2.98 28.00 10.25
N LYS A 200 -3.89 28.95 9.98
CA LYS A 200 -3.56 30.30 9.49
C LYS A 200 -3.53 31.36 10.58
N ASP A 201 -3.98 31.02 11.80
CA ASP A 201 -4.16 31.97 12.89
C ASP A 201 -2.94 32.07 13.82
N TYR A 202 -1.79 31.50 13.44
CA TYR A 202 -0.57 31.52 14.24
C TYR A 202 -0.05 32.94 14.53
N TYR A 203 -0.34 33.93 13.67
CA TYR A 203 0.00 35.33 13.91
C TYR A 203 -0.67 35.91 15.17
N CYS A 204 -1.77 35.30 15.64
CA CYS A 204 -2.47 35.75 16.85
C CYS A 204 -1.84 35.19 18.14
N ASN A 205 -0.87 34.27 18.04
CA ASN A 205 -0.20 33.65 19.18
C ASN A 205 1.33 33.80 19.06
N PRO A 206 1.97 34.70 19.85
CA PRO A 206 3.41 34.94 19.78
C PRO A 206 4.27 33.69 20.03
N GLU A 207 3.81 32.73 20.84
CA GLU A 207 4.50 31.46 21.07
C GLU A 207 4.49 30.62 19.78
N MET A 208 3.34 30.53 19.13
CA MET A 208 3.17 29.78 17.88
C MET A 208 3.97 30.40 16.73
N GLU A 209 3.97 31.73 16.62
CA GLU A 209 4.78 32.46 15.64
C GLU A 209 6.28 32.19 15.85
N LYS A 210 6.76 32.22 17.09
CA LYS A 210 8.16 31.90 17.39
C LYS A 210 8.53 30.47 16.98
N ILE A 211 7.68 29.48 17.28
CA ILE A 211 7.91 28.09 16.88
C ILE A 211 7.91 27.96 15.36
N LYS A 212 7.00 28.66 14.65
CA LYS A 212 6.99 28.68 13.19
C LYS A 212 8.30 29.25 12.62
N ILE A 213 8.80 30.37 13.15
CA ILE A 213 10.07 30.95 12.71
C ILE A 213 11.22 29.96 12.90
N MET A 214 11.26 29.23 14.02
CA MET A 214 12.27 28.19 14.26
C MET A 214 12.14 27.02 13.28
N TYR A 215 10.91 26.60 12.97
CA TYR A 215 10.64 25.56 11.98
C TYR A 215 11.11 25.98 10.58
N GLU A 216 10.71 27.16 10.12
CA GLU A 216 11.09 27.68 8.80
C GLU A 216 12.62 27.88 8.70
N LYS A 217 13.28 28.32 9.79
CA LYS A 217 14.73 28.42 9.83
C LYS A 217 15.40 27.05 9.66
N MET A 218 14.92 26.01 10.34
CA MET A 218 15.40 24.64 10.17
C MET A 218 15.17 24.16 8.73
N LYS A 219 13.96 24.32 8.21
CA LYS A 219 13.56 23.92 6.85
C LYS A 219 14.46 24.56 5.79
N MET A 220 14.60 25.88 5.81
CA MET A 220 15.51 26.61 4.90
C MET A 220 16.97 26.17 5.06
N GLY A 221 17.42 25.90 6.28
CA GLY A 221 18.77 25.41 6.53
C GLY A 221 19.05 24.07 5.86
N VAL A 222 18.12 23.13 5.97
CA VAL A 222 18.19 21.81 5.33
C VAL A 222 18.08 21.92 3.81
N GLU A 223 17.13 22.72 3.30
CA GLU A 223 16.94 22.94 1.86
C GLU A 223 18.18 23.57 1.21
N ASN A 224 18.81 24.55 1.86
CA ASN A 224 20.07 25.15 1.39
C ASN A 224 21.22 24.13 1.30
N VAL A 225 21.30 23.18 2.24
CA VAL A 225 22.31 22.10 2.21
C VAL A 225 22.00 21.08 1.12
N MET A 226 20.72 20.77 0.91
CA MET A 226 20.26 19.94 -0.21
C MET A 226 20.60 20.56 -1.57
N GLU A 227 20.41 21.87 -1.74
CA GLU A 227 20.76 22.59 -2.97
C GLU A 227 22.27 22.61 -3.24
N LYS A 228 23.09 22.74 -2.20
CA LYS A 228 24.55 22.65 -2.30
C LYS A 228 25.04 21.23 -2.60
N GLY A 229 24.29 20.22 -2.15
CA GLY A 229 24.64 18.80 -2.29
C GLY A 229 25.73 18.32 -1.33
N GLU A 230 26.24 19.18 -0.45
CA GLU A 230 27.26 18.85 0.55
C GLU A 230 27.01 19.55 1.89
N VAL A 231 27.42 18.90 2.98
CA VAL A 231 27.35 19.46 4.34
C VAL A 231 28.62 20.26 4.61
N GLY A 232 28.49 21.46 5.18
CA GLY A 232 29.61 22.37 5.41
C GLY A 232 30.63 21.86 6.44
N ASN A 233 31.85 22.40 6.36
CA ASN A 233 33.02 21.99 7.16
C ASN A 233 32.90 22.21 8.68
N GLU A 234 31.92 22.99 9.17
CA GLU A 234 31.79 23.32 10.59
C GLU A 234 31.40 22.10 11.47
N GLU A 235 30.91 21.02 10.87
CA GLU A 235 30.41 19.81 11.58
C GLU A 235 31.27 18.55 11.35
N HIS A 236 32.54 18.72 10.95
CA HIS A 236 33.44 17.67 10.45
C HIS A 236 33.50 16.36 11.27
N LEU A 237 33.32 16.40 12.60
CA LEU A 237 33.45 15.21 13.43
C LEU A 237 32.34 14.17 13.16
N ALA A 238 31.11 14.60 12.86
CA ALA A 238 29.99 13.69 12.61
C ALA A 238 30.07 13.03 11.21
N PHE A 239 30.69 13.71 10.25
CA PHE A 239 30.68 13.34 8.84
C PHE A 239 32.00 12.71 8.34
N HIS A 240 32.99 12.49 9.21
CA HIS A 240 34.29 11.90 8.84
C HIS A 240 34.20 10.53 8.14
N LYS A 241 33.10 9.79 8.31
CA LYS A 241 32.85 8.49 7.66
C LYS A 241 32.50 8.62 6.17
N TRP A 242 32.05 9.78 5.70
CA TRP A 242 31.75 10.04 4.30
C TRP A 242 33.01 10.41 3.52
N THR A 243 33.83 9.39 3.24
CA THR A 243 35.05 9.53 2.43
C THR A 243 34.74 9.56 0.93
N LYS A 244 35.72 9.88 0.10
CA LYS A 244 35.58 9.86 -1.37
C LYS A 244 35.18 8.49 -1.94
N SER A 245 35.43 7.39 -1.22
CA SER A 245 35.05 6.03 -1.64
C SER A 245 33.64 5.63 -1.19
N PHE A 246 32.96 6.46 -0.39
CA PHE A 246 31.61 6.21 0.07
C PHE A 246 30.64 6.35 -1.09
N THR A 247 29.81 5.32 -1.32
CA THR A 247 28.70 5.37 -2.29
C THR A 247 27.48 4.74 -1.67
N SER A 248 26.28 5.03 -2.19
CA SER A 248 25.02 4.42 -1.72
C SER A 248 24.93 2.90 -1.90
N HIS A 249 25.91 2.28 -2.56
CA HIS A 249 26.00 0.84 -2.78
C HIS A 249 27.21 0.21 -2.08
N ASN A 250 28.12 1.01 -1.53
CA ASN A 250 29.35 0.55 -0.89
C ASN A 250 29.80 1.52 0.20
N HIS A 251 29.51 1.17 1.44
CA HIS A 251 29.86 1.97 2.60
C HIS A 251 29.77 1.16 3.92
N PRO A 252 30.53 1.54 4.97
CA PRO A 252 30.38 0.94 6.29
C PRO A 252 29.03 1.29 6.93
N ALA A 253 28.66 0.55 7.98
CA ALA A 253 27.52 0.91 8.81
C ALA A 253 27.77 2.25 9.53
N ILE A 254 26.74 3.09 9.57
CA ILE A 254 26.72 4.35 10.30
C ILE A 254 25.56 4.30 11.29
N ILE A 255 25.87 4.36 12.58
CA ILE A 255 24.86 4.43 13.64
C ILE A 255 25.19 5.64 14.49
N GLN A 256 24.23 6.56 14.62
CA GLN A 256 24.35 7.78 15.40
C GLN A 256 23.14 7.93 16.31
N VAL A 257 23.40 8.05 17.62
CA VAL A 257 22.36 8.37 18.61
C VAL A 257 22.30 9.90 18.72
N LEU A 258 21.25 10.49 18.16
CA LEU A 258 21.07 11.95 18.09
C LEU A 258 20.40 12.48 19.36
N LEU A 259 19.47 11.72 19.93
CA LEU A 259 18.84 11.99 21.22
C LEU A 259 18.80 10.72 22.06
N GLU A 260 19.19 10.83 23.32
CA GLU A 260 19.07 9.79 24.33
C GLU A 260 18.19 10.29 25.49
N SER A 261 17.09 9.59 25.75
CA SER A 261 16.06 9.98 26.73
C SER A 261 16.56 10.18 28.15
N SER A 262 17.63 9.47 28.55
CA SER A 262 18.25 9.61 29.87
C SER A 262 19.10 10.87 30.02
N LYS A 263 19.53 11.49 28.92
CA LYS A 263 20.42 12.66 28.91
C LYS A 263 19.77 13.92 28.35
N ASN A 264 19.04 13.79 27.26
CA ASN A 264 18.45 14.91 26.55
C ASN A 264 17.08 15.22 27.12
N LYS A 265 16.93 16.47 27.58
CA LYS A 265 15.68 17.03 28.06
C LYS A 265 15.22 18.16 27.17
N ASP A 266 13.92 18.37 27.13
CA ASP A 266 13.33 19.51 26.44
C ASP A 266 13.44 20.80 27.27
N ILE A 267 12.92 21.90 26.71
CA ILE A 267 12.97 23.22 27.38
C ILE A 267 12.18 23.30 28.69
N VAL A 268 11.31 22.33 28.99
CA VAL A 268 10.55 22.26 30.25
C VAL A 268 11.13 21.24 31.23
N GLY A 269 12.21 20.54 30.86
CA GLY A 269 12.93 19.60 31.72
C GLY A 269 12.46 18.14 31.64
N GLU A 270 11.54 17.84 30.72
CA GLU A 270 11.05 16.48 30.44
C GLU A 270 11.99 15.74 29.48
N SER A 271 12.11 14.43 29.63
CA SER A 271 12.96 13.60 28.75
C SER A 271 12.44 13.62 27.31
N LEU A 272 13.34 13.71 26.33
CA LEU A 272 13.02 13.53 24.92
C LEU A 272 13.02 12.05 24.53
N PRO A 273 12.20 11.61 23.56
CA PRO A 273 12.31 10.27 22.98
C PRO A 273 13.71 10.00 22.41
N ASN A 274 14.12 8.74 22.39
CA ASN A 274 15.37 8.40 21.71
C ASN A 274 15.23 8.62 20.19
N LEU A 275 16.25 9.17 19.55
CA LEU A 275 16.32 9.34 18.10
C LEU A 275 17.63 8.77 17.59
N ILE A 276 17.55 7.71 16.80
CA ILE A 276 18.70 6.97 16.30
C ILE A 276 18.69 6.99 14.78
N TYR A 277 19.75 7.50 14.18
CA TYR A 277 20.01 7.38 12.76
C TYR A 277 20.82 6.12 12.48
N VAL A 278 20.36 5.31 11.52
CA VAL A 278 20.98 4.05 11.12
C VAL A 278 21.13 4.04 9.61
N SER A 279 22.33 3.81 9.12
CA SER A 279 22.58 3.39 7.75
C SER A 279 23.34 2.07 7.82
N ARG A 280 22.73 1.01 7.31
CA ARG A 280 23.32 -0.33 7.34
C ARG A 280 24.56 -0.40 6.46
N GLN A 281 25.46 -1.35 6.72
CA GLN A 281 26.57 -1.56 5.81
C GLN A 281 26.05 -2.01 4.44
N LYS A 282 26.63 -1.45 3.37
CA LYS A 282 26.40 -1.89 2.00
C LYS A 282 27.71 -2.28 1.33
N SER A 283 27.62 -3.31 0.51
CA SER A 283 28.71 -3.80 -0.33
C SER A 283 28.15 -4.16 -1.70
N VAL A 284 28.91 -3.87 -2.76
CA VAL A 284 28.56 -4.26 -4.14
C VAL A 284 28.47 -5.77 -4.35
N THR A 285 29.07 -6.57 -3.45
CA THR A 285 29.07 -8.03 -3.52
C THR A 285 27.93 -8.69 -2.75
N SER A 286 27.17 -7.93 -1.96
CA SER A 286 26.14 -8.47 -1.07
C SER A 286 24.77 -7.95 -1.45
N HIS A 287 23.81 -8.87 -1.65
CA HIS A 287 22.42 -8.48 -1.91
C HIS A 287 21.79 -7.91 -0.64
N HIS A 288 21.16 -6.74 -0.74
CA HIS A 288 20.67 -6.01 0.43
C HIS A 288 19.15 -6.12 0.66
N HIS A 289 18.40 -6.80 -0.22
CA HIS A 289 16.96 -7.08 -0.01
C HIS A 289 16.08 -5.84 0.23
N PHE A 290 16.45 -4.69 -0.35
CA PHE A 290 15.67 -3.43 -0.32
C PHE A 290 15.13 -3.11 1.09
N LYS A 291 13.84 -2.78 1.20
CA LYS A 291 13.18 -2.36 2.45
C LYS A 291 13.06 -3.51 3.48
N ALA A 292 12.81 -4.75 3.06
CA ALA A 292 12.81 -5.89 3.99
C ALA A 292 14.16 -6.03 4.73
N GLY A 293 15.27 -5.91 4.00
CA GLY A 293 16.60 -5.97 4.62
C GLY A 293 16.87 -4.77 5.53
N ALA A 294 16.36 -3.58 5.19
CA ALA A 294 16.49 -2.39 6.03
C ALA A 294 15.70 -2.56 7.35
N LEU A 295 14.50 -3.10 7.28
CA LEU A 295 13.67 -3.41 8.46
C LEU A 295 14.28 -4.52 9.32
N ASN A 296 14.86 -5.55 8.72
CA ASN A 296 15.58 -6.60 9.45
C ASN A 296 16.84 -6.08 10.14
N ASN A 297 17.57 -5.19 9.48
CA ASN A 297 18.70 -4.49 10.08
C ASN A 297 18.26 -3.66 11.30
N LEU A 298 17.19 -2.87 11.17
CA LEU A 298 16.60 -2.13 12.29
C LEU A 298 16.11 -3.05 13.41
N LEU A 299 15.51 -4.20 13.08
CA LEU A 299 15.06 -5.17 14.07
C LEU A 299 16.22 -5.66 14.95
N ARG A 300 17.39 -5.92 14.34
CA ARG A 300 18.61 -6.31 15.06
C ARG A 300 19.22 -5.16 15.85
N VAL A 301 19.43 -4.01 15.22
CA VAL A 301 20.04 -2.83 15.86
C VAL A 301 19.22 -2.35 17.05
N SER A 302 17.89 -2.27 16.91
CA SER A 302 17.03 -1.90 18.04
C SER A 302 17.05 -2.94 19.16
N ALA A 303 17.20 -4.24 18.86
CA ALA A 303 17.29 -5.27 19.90
C ALA A 303 18.54 -5.12 20.79
N THR A 304 19.65 -4.59 20.27
CA THR A 304 20.85 -4.34 21.07
C THR A 304 20.75 -3.07 21.92
N MET A 305 19.87 -2.14 21.55
CA MET A 305 19.76 -0.81 22.17
C MET A 305 18.57 -0.68 23.12
N THR A 306 17.35 -0.92 22.64
CA THR A 306 16.09 -0.65 23.37
C THR A 306 15.24 -1.90 23.55
N ASN A 307 15.32 -2.82 22.58
CA ASN A 307 14.58 -4.07 22.47
C ASN A 307 13.09 -3.92 22.78
N ALA A 308 12.43 -2.91 22.20
CA ALA A 308 11.05 -2.63 22.55
C ALA A 308 10.12 -3.78 22.11
N PRO A 309 9.17 -4.20 22.96
CA PRO A 309 8.25 -5.27 22.62
C PRO A 309 7.30 -4.95 21.47
N LEU A 310 7.04 -3.67 21.21
CA LEU A 310 6.19 -3.19 20.13
C LEU A 310 7.04 -2.44 19.10
N ILE A 311 6.74 -2.66 17.83
CA ILE A 311 7.44 -2.04 16.71
C ILE A 311 6.39 -1.41 15.78
N LEU A 312 6.48 -0.11 15.52
CA LEU A 312 5.73 0.55 14.45
C LEU A 312 6.61 0.61 13.20
N THR A 313 6.12 0.10 12.07
CA THR A 313 6.74 0.36 10.76
C THR A 313 6.03 1.50 10.05
N SER A 314 6.80 2.46 9.54
CA SER A 314 6.30 3.60 8.77
C SER A 314 7.19 3.89 7.57
N ASP A 315 6.57 4.29 6.47
CA ASP A 315 7.27 4.90 5.35
C ASP A 315 7.63 6.35 5.64
N CYS A 316 8.65 6.87 4.95
CA CYS A 316 9.16 8.22 5.14
C CYS A 316 8.13 9.32 4.82
N ASP A 317 7.19 9.02 3.92
CA ASP A 317 6.11 9.90 3.49
C ASP A 317 4.80 9.67 4.28
N VAL A 318 4.80 8.81 5.30
CA VAL A 318 3.61 8.51 6.12
C VAL A 318 3.81 9.02 7.54
N TYR A 319 3.13 10.13 7.88
CA TYR A 319 3.17 10.73 9.20
C TYR A 319 1.97 10.31 10.05
N SER A 320 2.10 10.44 11.38
CA SER A 320 0.99 10.20 12.28
C SER A 320 0.12 11.44 12.46
N ASN A 321 -1.18 11.27 12.21
CA ASN A 321 -2.19 12.32 12.28
C ASN A 321 -3.04 12.27 13.56
N ASP A 322 -2.98 11.17 14.33
CA ASP A 322 -3.64 11.04 15.64
C ASP A 322 -2.60 10.67 16.71
N PRO A 323 -2.28 11.57 17.66
CA PRO A 323 -1.29 11.30 18.69
C PRO A 323 -1.71 10.18 19.66
N GLN A 324 -2.98 9.79 19.68
CA GLN A 324 -3.49 8.69 20.50
C GLN A 324 -3.36 7.31 19.83
N THR A 325 -2.79 7.23 18.63
CA THR A 325 -2.65 5.99 17.86
C THR A 325 -2.00 4.84 18.66
N PRO A 326 -0.89 5.04 19.41
CA PRO A 326 -0.31 3.98 20.24
C PRO A 326 -1.27 3.49 21.34
N ASN A 327 -2.07 4.38 21.93
CA ASN A 327 -3.06 4.00 22.94
C ASN A 327 -4.17 3.12 22.34
N ARG A 328 -4.61 3.38 21.11
CA ARG A 328 -5.56 2.50 20.39
C ARG A 328 -4.98 1.10 20.20
N VAL A 329 -3.70 1.01 19.88
CA VAL A 329 -2.96 -0.25 19.71
C VAL A 329 -2.89 -1.04 21.02
N LEU A 330 -2.64 -0.37 22.14
CA LEU A 330 -2.60 -1.01 23.47
C LEU A 330 -3.93 -1.64 23.87
N CYS A 331 -5.07 -1.09 23.41
CA CYS A 331 -6.40 -1.68 23.66
C CYS A 331 -6.54 -3.11 23.13
N TYR A 332 -5.73 -3.50 22.16
CA TYR A 332 -5.71 -4.84 21.59
C TYR A 332 -4.56 -5.70 22.12
N PHE A 333 -3.34 -5.14 22.27
CA PHE A 333 -2.19 -5.92 22.75
C PHE A 333 -2.20 -6.22 24.25
N LEU A 334 -2.93 -5.45 25.04
CA LEU A 334 -3.16 -5.69 26.48
C LEU A 334 -4.41 -6.55 26.74
N ASP A 335 -5.23 -6.80 25.73
CA ASP A 335 -6.38 -7.69 25.84
C ASP A 335 -5.92 -9.16 25.90
N SER A 336 -6.07 -9.78 27.08
CA SER A 336 -5.61 -11.15 27.33
C SER A 336 -6.22 -12.20 26.40
N LYS A 337 -7.42 -11.96 25.84
CA LYS A 337 -8.08 -12.90 24.91
C LYS A 337 -7.49 -12.85 23.51
N LEU A 338 -7.07 -11.66 23.06
CA LEU A 338 -6.56 -11.45 21.70
C LEU A 338 -5.03 -11.62 21.62
N ALA A 339 -4.33 -11.20 22.67
CA ALA A 339 -2.91 -10.89 22.57
C ALA A 339 -1.98 -12.10 22.40
N ARG A 340 -2.41 -13.31 22.78
CA ARG A 340 -1.55 -14.52 22.71
C ARG A 340 -1.13 -14.87 21.28
N ASN A 341 -2.05 -14.69 20.32
CA ASN A 341 -1.84 -15.04 18.91
C ASN A 341 -1.85 -13.81 17.99
N LEU A 342 -1.75 -12.60 18.54
CA LEU A 342 -1.74 -11.36 17.75
C LEU A 342 -0.31 -11.02 17.33
N SER A 343 -0.05 -11.01 16.02
CA SER A 343 1.24 -10.58 15.46
C SER A 343 1.30 -9.08 15.24
N TYR A 344 0.30 -8.51 14.56
CA TYR A 344 0.31 -7.09 14.23
C TYR A 344 -1.09 -6.47 14.10
N ILE A 345 -1.12 -5.14 14.17
CA ILE A 345 -2.31 -4.32 13.97
C ILE A 345 -2.04 -3.37 12.82
N GLN A 346 -2.81 -3.51 11.75
CA GLN A 346 -2.72 -2.69 10.54
C GLN A 346 -3.73 -1.55 10.61
N PHE A 347 -3.28 -0.33 10.38
CA PHE A 347 -4.16 0.82 10.12
C PHE A 347 -4.38 0.99 8.60
N PRO A 348 -5.49 1.61 8.18
CA PRO A 348 -5.67 1.95 6.77
C PRO A 348 -4.59 2.92 6.30
N GLN A 349 -4.10 2.71 5.08
CA GLN A 349 -3.31 3.73 4.39
C GLN A 349 -4.26 4.74 3.79
N LEU A 350 -4.18 5.97 4.28
CA LEU A 350 -4.97 7.09 3.83
C LEU A 350 -4.03 8.17 3.36
N PHE A 351 -4.46 8.96 2.38
CA PHE A 351 -3.62 9.98 1.79
C PHE A 351 -4.22 11.37 2.03
N HIS A 352 -3.35 12.35 2.24
CA HIS A 352 -3.75 13.76 2.17
C HIS A 352 -3.57 14.29 0.75
N GLY A 353 -4.15 15.44 0.45
CA GLY A 353 -4.00 16.07 -0.86
C GLY A 353 -4.65 15.31 -2.02
N VAL A 354 -5.42 14.25 -1.78
CA VAL A 354 -6.18 13.57 -2.84
C VAL A 354 -7.22 14.54 -3.40
N ASN A 355 -7.24 14.70 -4.73
CA ASN A 355 -8.16 15.64 -5.34
C ASN A 355 -9.63 15.24 -5.09
N LYS A 356 -10.55 16.21 -5.24
CA LYS A 356 -11.96 16.07 -4.85
C LYS A 356 -12.63 14.79 -5.38
N ASN A 357 -12.33 14.41 -6.62
CA ASN A 357 -12.96 13.29 -7.31
C ASN A 357 -12.09 12.03 -7.37
N ASP A 358 -10.93 12.03 -6.70
CA ASP A 358 -9.91 11.00 -6.76
C ASP A 358 -9.70 10.43 -8.18
N ILE A 359 -9.30 11.31 -9.11
CA ILE A 359 -9.27 10.98 -10.55
C ILE A 359 -8.36 9.80 -10.89
N TYR A 360 -7.36 9.52 -10.05
CA TYR A 360 -6.42 8.41 -10.22
C TYR A 360 -6.71 7.23 -9.29
N ALA A 361 -7.83 7.27 -8.56
CA ALA A 361 -8.19 6.26 -7.57
C ALA A 361 -7.00 5.96 -6.63
N SER A 362 -6.28 7.01 -6.24
CA SER A 362 -5.04 6.93 -5.45
C SER A 362 -5.34 6.46 -4.04
N ASP A 363 -6.57 6.69 -3.54
CA ASP A 363 -7.00 6.16 -2.26
C ASP A 363 -7.12 4.62 -2.22
N PHE A 364 -7.12 3.95 -3.38
CA PHE A 364 -7.14 2.48 -3.53
C PHE A 364 -8.07 1.75 -2.53
N LYS A 365 -9.34 2.17 -2.47
CA LYS A 365 -10.29 1.82 -1.39
C LYS A 365 -10.47 0.33 -1.14
N ARG A 366 -10.44 -0.49 -2.19
CA ARG A 366 -10.52 -1.95 -2.07
C ARG A 366 -9.36 -2.51 -1.24
N LEU A 367 -8.13 -2.05 -1.49
CA LEU A 367 -6.92 -2.56 -0.84
C LEU A 367 -6.81 -2.05 0.60
N TYR A 368 -7.10 -0.76 0.84
CA TYR A 368 -6.81 -0.13 2.13
C TYR A 368 -7.97 -0.10 3.12
N ILE A 369 -9.21 -0.28 2.65
CA ILE A 369 -10.41 -0.19 3.52
C ILE A 369 -11.27 -1.45 3.39
N PHE A 370 -11.79 -1.75 2.20
CA PHE A 370 -12.84 -2.79 2.06
C PHE A 370 -12.31 -4.20 2.32
N ASN A 371 -11.21 -4.58 1.67
CA ASN A 371 -10.63 -5.92 1.85
C ASN A 371 -10.11 -6.13 3.28
N PRO A 372 -9.37 -5.19 3.90
CA PRO A 372 -8.93 -5.32 5.29
C PRO A 372 -10.07 -5.54 6.30
N MET A 373 -11.20 -4.84 6.16
CA MET A 373 -12.38 -5.06 7.02
C MET A 373 -12.94 -6.48 6.87
N GLY A 374 -12.89 -7.02 5.66
CA GLY A 374 -13.24 -8.39 5.34
C GLY A 374 -12.34 -9.43 5.97
N MET A 375 -11.04 -9.27 5.74
CA MET A 375 -10.00 -10.15 6.25
C MET A 375 -9.93 -10.13 7.79
N ASP A 376 -10.24 -9.00 8.43
CA ASP A 376 -10.32 -8.87 9.89
C ASP A 376 -11.42 -9.76 10.51
N GLY A 377 -12.46 -10.07 9.75
CA GLY A 377 -13.46 -11.08 10.09
C GLY A 377 -13.00 -12.53 10.03
N LEU A 378 -11.83 -12.76 9.45
CA LEU A 378 -11.20 -14.07 9.33
C LEU A 378 -10.01 -14.16 10.31
N LEU A 379 -8.78 -13.99 9.80
CA LEU A 379 -7.54 -14.05 10.58
C LEU A 379 -6.84 -12.69 10.73
N GLY A 380 -7.37 -11.63 10.11
CA GLY A 380 -6.75 -10.31 10.09
C GLY A 380 -6.30 -9.85 8.70
N PRO A 381 -6.13 -8.55 8.46
CA PRO A 381 -5.66 -8.02 7.18
C PRO A 381 -4.21 -8.39 6.89
N ALA A 382 -3.82 -8.36 5.62
CA ALA A 382 -2.43 -8.41 5.22
C ALA A 382 -1.65 -7.20 5.78
N TYR A 383 -0.33 -7.34 5.92
CA TYR A 383 0.57 -6.23 6.18
C TYR A 383 0.76 -5.43 4.90
N LEU A 384 0.59 -4.11 4.96
CA LEU A 384 0.57 -3.23 3.79
C LEU A 384 1.83 -2.34 3.69
N GLY A 385 2.82 -2.51 4.57
CA GLY A 385 4.14 -1.87 4.46
C GLY A 385 4.34 -0.62 5.32
N THR A 386 3.28 -0.02 5.87
CA THR A 386 3.32 1.18 6.72
C THR A 386 2.14 1.21 7.68
N GLY A 387 2.20 2.07 8.71
CA GLY A 387 1.13 2.25 9.70
C GLY A 387 0.76 0.95 10.43
N CYS A 388 1.75 0.10 10.69
CA CYS A 388 1.54 -1.24 11.23
C CYS A 388 2.33 -1.45 12.52
N PHE A 389 1.65 -1.89 13.57
CA PHE A 389 2.26 -2.18 14.88
C PHE A 389 2.43 -3.67 15.06
N PHE A 390 3.66 -4.14 15.14
CA PHE A 390 4.03 -5.53 15.38
C PHE A 390 4.34 -5.77 16.86
N ALA A 391 3.93 -6.94 17.37
CA ALA A 391 4.60 -7.54 18.50
C ALA A 391 5.96 -8.08 18.03
N ARG A 392 7.06 -7.60 18.62
CA ARG A 392 8.43 -8.02 18.26
C ARG A 392 8.58 -9.54 18.19
N ARG A 393 8.00 -10.27 19.15
CA ARG A 393 8.00 -11.76 19.20
C ARG A 393 7.45 -12.42 17.94
N ALA A 394 6.50 -11.80 17.24
CA ALA A 394 5.93 -12.38 16.02
C ALA A 394 6.95 -12.44 14.86
N LEU A 395 8.00 -11.62 14.92
CA LEU A 395 9.08 -11.65 13.93
C LEU A 395 10.13 -12.73 14.22
N PHE A 396 9.94 -13.60 15.22
CA PHE A 396 10.86 -14.69 15.59
C PHE A 396 10.18 -16.06 15.50
N GLY A 397 9.49 -16.31 14.38
CA GLY A 397 8.78 -17.56 14.10
C GLY A 397 7.32 -17.58 14.57
N GLY A 398 6.68 -18.75 14.42
CA GLY A 398 5.26 -18.94 14.74
C GLY A 398 4.94 -18.78 16.23
N PRO A 399 3.65 -18.64 16.59
CA PRO A 399 3.24 -18.51 17.98
C PRO A 399 3.61 -19.75 18.81
N SER A 400 3.58 -20.95 18.20
CA SER A 400 3.96 -22.22 18.82
C SER A 400 5.35 -22.72 18.42
N SER A 401 6.07 -21.99 17.55
CA SER A 401 7.37 -22.39 16.99
C SER A 401 8.33 -21.20 17.02
N PHE A 402 8.90 -20.94 18.20
CA PHE A 402 9.89 -19.90 18.38
C PHE A 402 11.20 -20.24 17.66
N GLU A 403 11.73 -19.27 16.92
CA GLU A 403 13.02 -19.35 16.24
C GLU A 403 14.02 -18.46 16.98
N PRO A 404 14.90 -19.03 17.82
CA PRO A 404 15.86 -18.23 18.58
C PRO A 404 16.87 -17.58 17.63
N PRO A 405 17.23 -16.29 17.85
CA PRO A 405 18.32 -15.66 17.12
C PRO A 405 19.68 -16.20 17.56
N GLU A 406 20.69 -15.93 16.76
CA GLU A 406 22.05 -16.43 16.96
C GLU A 406 22.70 -15.85 18.23
N LEU A 407 22.34 -14.61 18.57
CA LEU A 407 22.86 -13.87 19.73
C LEU A 407 21.76 -13.73 20.80
N PRO A 408 22.04 -14.04 22.08
CA PRO A 408 21.06 -13.87 23.17
C PRO A 408 20.54 -12.44 23.33
N GLN A 409 21.35 -11.44 22.97
CA GLN A 409 20.98 -10.02 23.03
C GLN A 409 19.89 -9.66 22.02
N LEU A 410 19.72 -10.45 20.96
CA LEU A 410 18.68 -10.25 19.95
C LEU A 410 17.37 -10.94 20.31
N ASP A 411 17.32 -11.72 21.40
CA ASP A 411 16.11 -12.38 21.84
C ASP A 411 15.03 -11.33 22.18
N PRO A 412 13.78 -11.49 21.71
CA PRO A 412 12.70 -10.54 21.98
C PRO A 412 12.35 -10.36 23.47
N ASN A 413 12.83 -11.25 24.35
CA ASN A 413 12.66 -11.16 25.80
C ASN A 413 13.91 -10.66 26.53
N HIS A 414 15.01 -10.40 25.81
CA HIS A 414 16.21 -9.82 26.42
C HIS A 414 15.94 -8.41 26.95
N VAL A 415 16.37 -8.13 28.18
CA VAL A 415 16.21 -6.80 28.79
C VAL A 415 17.52 -6.03 28.70
N VAL A 416 17.52 -4.95 27.92
CA VAL A 416 18.67 -4.06 27.83
C VAL A 416 18.71 -3.16 29.07
N LYS A 417 19.80 -3.24 29.84
CA LYS A 417 20.01 -2.44 31.07
C LYS A 417 21.05 -1.33 30.89
N THR A 418 21.86 -1.44 29.86
CA THR A 418 22.95 -0.51 29.54
C THR A 418 22.43 0.69 28.75
N ALA A 419 23.03 1.85 28.96
CA ALA A 419 22.72 3.05 28.16
C ALA A 419 23.00 2.82 26.68
N ILE A 420 22.16 3.38 25.80
CA ILE A 420 22.26 3.16 24.35
C ILE A 420 23.55 3.75 23.75
N CYS A 421 24.09 4.80 24.38
CA CYS A 421 25.36 5.41 24.00
C CYS A 421 26.60 4.69 24.56
N SER A 422 26.43 3.59 25.30
CA SER A 422 27.59 2.85 25.83
C SER A 422 28.37 2.20 24.69
N GLN A 423 29.71 2.20 24.77
CA GLN A 423 30.57 1.65 23.73
C GLN A 423 30.23 0.20 23.40
N GLN A 424 29.94 -0.62 24.42
CA GLN A 424 29.54 -2.01 24.25
C GLN A 424 28.26 -2.17 23.39
N VAL A 425 27.24 -1.35 23.62
CA VAL A 425 25.99 -1.39 22.85
C VAL A 425 26.22 -0.91 21.41
N LEU A 426 26.99 0.17 21.25
CA LEU A 426 27.31 0.72 19.93
C LEU A 426 28.16 -0.24 19.09
N ASP A 427 29.15 -0.89 19.68
CA ASP A 427 29.99 -1.89 19.00
C ASP A 427 29.14 -3.08 18.52
N LEU A 428 28.29 -3.61 19.40
CA LEU A 428 27.39 -4.70 19.04
C LEU A 428 26.38 -4.28 17.96
N ALA A 429 25.84 -3.06 18.05
CA ALA A 429 24.94 -2.51 17.04
C ALA A 429 25.62 -2.43 15.66
N HIS A 430 26.88 -2.02 15.58
CA HIS A 430 27.63 -1.98 14.32
C HIS A 430 27.88 -3.40 13.77
N VAL A 431 28.19 -4.38 14.64
CA VAL A 431 28.37 -5.78 14.24
C VAL A 431 27.10 -6.35 13.62
N VAL A 432 25.94 -6.20 14.28
CA VAL A 432 24.67 -6.73 13.76
C VAL A 432 24.12 -5.95 12.56
N ALA A 433 24.68 -4.77 12.30
CA ALA A 433 24.37 -3.95 11.13
C ALA A 433 25.21 -4.30 9.88
N GLY A 434 26.12 -5.27 9.98
CA GLY A 434 26.96 -5.74 8.88
C GLY A 434 26.17 -6.36 7.72
N CYS A 435 26.70 -6.25 6.51
CA CYS A 435 26.05 -6.74 5.29
C CYS A 435 26.12 -8.28 5.14
N ASP A 436 27.04 -8.91 5.85
CA ASP A 436 27.28 -10.36 5.88
C ASP A 436 26.67 -11.04 7.09
N TYR A 437 26.11 -10.29 8.05
CA TYR A 437 25.52 -10.83 9.28
C TYR A 437 24.47 -11.91 8.99
N GLU A 438 23.68 -11.73 7.93
CA GLU A 438 22.57 -12.62 7.60
C GLU A 438 23.01 -13.90 6.86
N ASN A 439 24.29 -14.01 6.50
CA ASN A 439 24.80 -15.18 5.79
C ASN A 439 24.71 -16.44 6.65
N ASN A 440 24.12 -17.50 6.11
CA ASN A 440 23.89 -18.78 6.81
C ASN A 440 23.02 -18.66 8.07
N THR A 441 22.21 -17.61 8.17
CA THR A 441 21.25 -17.42 9.26
C THR A 441 19.82 -17.72 8.81
N LYS A 442 18.87 -17.61 9.75
CA LYS A 442 17.44 -17.72 9.48
C LYS A 442 16.76 -16.38 9.18
N TRP A 443 17.51 -15.27 9.16
CA TRP A 443 17.00 -13.94 8.84
C TRP A 443 16.44 -13.89 7.42
N GLY A 444 15.31 -13.19 7.24
CA GLY A 444 14.61 -13.11 5.96
C GLY A 444 13.81 -14.35 5.57
N SER A 445 14.13 -15.53 6.10
CA SER A 445 13.44 -16.79 5.76
C SER A 445 12.49 -17.26 6.86
N LYS A 446 12.93 -17.22 8.12
CA LYS A 446 12.16 -17.64 9.32
C LYS A 446 12.14 -16.61 10.44
N ILE A 447 13.14 -15.73 10.50
CA ILE A 447 13.21 -14.59 11.42
C ILE A 447 13.12 -13.29 10.61
N GLY A 448 12.44 -12.29 11.18
CA GLY A 448 12.26 -10.96 10.60
C GLY A 448 11.22 -10.89 9.47
N PHE A 449 11.27 -9.77 8.75
CA PHE A 449 10.55 -9.50 7.52
C PHE A 449 11.05 -10.42 6.41
N ARG A 450 10.13 -10.97 5.61
CA ARG A 450 10.38 -12.09 4.70
C ARG A 450 10.98 -11.63 3.37
N TYR A 451 12.02 -12.31 2.91
CA TYR A 451 12.66 -12.12 1.61
C TYR A 451 12.07 -13.03 0.54
N GLY A 452 12.21 -12.65 -0.73
CA GLY A 452 11.84 -13.48 -1.88
C GLY A 452 10.75 -12.90 -2.77
N SER A 453 10.25 -11.70 -2.47
CA SER A 453 9.33 -10.95 -3.32
C SER A 453 9.61 -9.45 -3.20
N LEU A 454 9.25 -8.68 -4.24
CA LEU A 454 9.27 -7.21 -4.22
C LEU A 454 8.13 -6.58 -3.43
N VAL A 455 7.15 -7.38 -3.00
CA VAL A 455 6.10 -6.97 -2.05
C VAL A 455 6.35 -7.66 -0.72
N GLU A 456 7.47 -7.30 -0.08
CA GLU A 456 7.89 -7.93 1.17
C GLU A 456 6.87 -7.77 2.29
N ASP A 457 6.08 -6.70 2.23
CA ASP A 457 5.01 -6.39 3.17
C ASP A 457 3.91 -7.44 3.13
N TYR A 458 3.29 -7.61 1.98
CA TYR A 458 2.29 -8.62 1.68
C TYR A 458 2.84 -10.01 2.00
N PHE A 459 4.07 -10.30 1.57
CA PHE A 459 4.70 -11.60 1.76
C PHE A 459 4.97 -11.90 3.24
N THR A 460 5.43 -10.91 4.02
CA THR A 460 5.64 -11.05 5.47
C THR A 460 4.32 -11.29 6.19
N GLY A 461 3.30 -10.48 5.91
CA GLY A 461 1.98 -10.61 6.54
C GLY A 461 1.35 -11.98 6.29
N TYR A 462 1.41 -12.44 5.04
CA TYR A 462 0.92 -13.75 4.61
C TYR A 462 1.66 -14.92 5.29
N HIS A 463 2.98 -14.82 5.40
CA HIS A 463 3.79 -15.83 6.08
C HIS A 463 3.48 -15.91 7.57
N LEU A 464 3.43 -14.78 8.27
CA LEU A 464 3.12 -14.76 9.70
C LEU A 464 1.77 -15.42 9.98
N GLN A 465 0.75 -15.10 9.18
CA GLN A 465 -0.56 -15.73 9.33
C GLN A 465 -0.54 -17.22 8.97
N SER A 466 0.20 -17.62 7.94
CA SER A 466 0.36 -19.02 7.55
C SER A 466 1.09 -19.85 8.60
N GLU A 467 1.89 -19.20 9.46
CA GLU A 467 2.56 -19.79 10.61
C GLU A 467 1.65 -19.86 11.85
N GLY A 468 0.42 -19.33 11.79
CA GLY A 468 -0.60 -19.42 12.84
C GLY A 468 -0.85 -18.12 13.61
N TRP A 469 -0.18 -17.02 13.25
CA TRP A 469 -0.49 -15.72 13.83
C TRP A 469 -1.81 -15.14 13.29
N ARG A 470 -2.41 -14.23 14.05
CA ARG A 470 -3.54 -13.39 13.64
C ARG A 470 -3.10 -11.94 13.60
N SER A 471 -3.69 -11.15 12.71
CA SER A 471 -3.57 -9.69 12.73
C SER A 471 -4.93 -9.04 12.98
N LEU A 472 -4.96 -7.73 13.19
CA LEU A 472 -6.19 -6.96 13.34
C LEU A 472 -6.18 -5.70 12.49
N PHE A 473 -7.36 -5.27 12.05
CA PHE A 473 -7.55 -4.00 11.36
C PHE A 473 -8.12 -2.94 12.32
N CYS A 474 -7.40 -1.83 12.48
CA CYS A 474 -7.81 -0.70 13.31
C CYS A 474 -8.14 0.50 12.42
N ASN A 475 -9.43 0.82 12.26
CA ASN A 475 -9.90 1.92 11.40
C ASN A 475 -10.66 2.97 12.23
N PRO A 476 -9.93 3.82 12.99
CA PRO A 476 -10.54 4.89 13.78
C PRO A 476 -11.21 5.95 12.90
N LYS A 477 -12.14 6.71 13.48
CA LYS A 477 -12.85 7.78 12.75
C LYS A 477 -11.92 8.87 12.23
N ARG A 478 -10.94 9.30 13.05
CA ARG A 478 -9.85 10.15 12.62
C ARG A 478 -8.77 9.25 12.03
N ALA A 479 -8.27 9.56 10.84
CA ALA A 479 -7.15 8.85 10.24
C ALA A 479 -5.97 8.82 11.22
N ALA A 480 -5.42 7.64 11.52
CA ALA A 480 -4.24 7.52 12.37
C ALA A 480 -2.97 7.98 11.65
N PHE A 481 -2.92 7.73 10.34
CA PHE A 481 -1.79 8.01 9.48
C PHE A 481 -2.27 8.67 8.20
N TYR A 482 -1.47 9.59 7.68
CA TYR A 482 -1.61 10.15 6.35
C TYR A 482 -0.31 10.00 5.59
N GLY A 483 -0.41 9.58 4.33
CA GLY A 483 0.71 9.52 3.39
C GLY A 483 0.52 10.41 2.17
N ASP A 484 1.55 10.45 1.33
CA ASP A 484 1.52 11.09 0.01
C ASP A 484 1.05 10.13 -1.08
N ALA A 485 -0.04 10.49 -1.76
CA ALA A 485 -0.51 9.77 -2.93
C ALA A 485 0.29 10.14 -4.20
N PRO A 486 0.50 9.22 -5.15
CA PRO A 486 0.95 9.59 -6.49
C PRO A 486 -0.03 10.59 -7.13
N ILE A 487 0.48 11.76 -7.50
CA ILE A 487 -0.28 12.84 -8.15
C ILE A 487 -0.14 12.81 -9.68
N THR A 488 0.62 11.86 -10.23
CA THR A 488 0.74 11.62 -11.67
C THR A 488 0.23 10.23 -12.01
N LEU A 489 -0.39 10.09 -13.19
CA LEU A 489 -0.89 8.78 -13.64
C LEU A 489 0.26 7.79 -13.84
N LEU A 490 1.38 8.24 -14.41
CA LEU A 490 2.52 7.38 -14.71
C LEU A 490 3.16 6.81 -13.44
N ASP A 491 3.30 7.59 -12.38
CA ASP A 491 3.84 7.09 -11.10
C ASP A 491 2.92 6.05 -10.48
N GLY A 492 1.61 6.28 -10.52
CA GLY A 492 0.62 5.29 -10.11
C GLY A 492 0.71 3.98 -10.91
N MET A 493 0.94 4.05 -12.22
CA MET A 493 1.09 2.86 -13.06
C MET A 493 2.42 2.14 -12.81
N ASN A 494 3.51 2.87 -12.57
CA ASN A 494 4.80 2.29 -12.19
C ASN A 494 4.74 1.61 -10.81
N GLN A 495 4.00 2.18 -9.86
CA GLN A 495 3.75 1.54 -8.57
C GLN A 495 2.96 0.24 -8.75
N ALA A 496 1.85 0.27 -9.50
CA ALA A 496 1.06 -0.92 -9.81
C ALA A 496 1.88 -2.00 -10.54
N LYS A 497 2.79 -1.59 -11.44
CA LYS A 497 3.74 -2.50 -12.10
C LYS A 497 4.63 -3.23 -11.10
N ARG A 498 5.26 -2.51 -10.17
CA ARG A 498 6.13 -3.10 -9.13
C ARG A 498 5.37 -4.10 -8.25
N TRP A 499 4.14 -3.75 -7.86
CA TRP A 499 3.28 -4.64 -7.10
C TRP A 499 2.98 -5.93 -7.84
N VAL A 500 2.60 -5.86 -9.12
CA VAL A 500 2.32 -7.05 -9.94
C VAL A 500 3.54 -7.96 -10.07
N ILE A 501 4.74 -7.40 -10.27
CA ILE A 501 5.97 -8.20 -10.34
C ILE A 501 6.20 -8.96 -9.03
N GLY A 502 6.10 -8.28 -7.88
CA GLY A 502 6.27 -8.93 -6.58
C GLY A 502 5.18 -9.95 -6.27
N LEU A 503 3.93 -9.66 -6.64
CA LEU A 503 2.80 -10.57 -6.45
C LEU A 503 2.96 -11.84 -7.30
N LEU A 504 3.48 -11.71 -8.52
CA LEU A 504 3.84 -12.85 -9.37
C LEU A 504 4.99 -13.68 -8.79
N ASP A 505 5.97 -13.05 -8.11
CA ASP A 505 7.01 -13.79 -7.36
C ASP A 505 6.36 -14.73 -6.34
N VAL A 506 5.33 -14.26 -5.62
CA VAL A 506 4.57 -15.10 -4.68
C VAL A 506 3.74 -16.15 -5.43
N ALA A 507 3.09 -15.77 -6.53
CA ALA A 507 2.21 -16.63 -7.32
C ALA A 507 2.93 -17.89 -7.84
N VAL A 508 4.17 -17.75 -8.34
CA VAL A 508 4.93 -18.89 -8.89
C VAL A 508 5.79 -19.61 -7.86
N SER A 509 5.88 -19.08 -6.64
CA SER A 509 6.63 -19.72 -5.55
C SER A 509 5.89 -20.93 -4.97
N LYS A 510 6.59 -21.72 -4.15
CA LYS A 510 5.98 -22.78 -3.33
C LYS A 510 4.95 -22.27 -2.31
N TYR A 511 4.85 -20.95 -2.12
CA TYR A 511 3.94 -20.29 -1.19
C TYR A 511 2.70 -19.71 -1.89
N ASN A 512 2.39 -20.12 -3.12
CA ASN A 512 1.17 -19.75 -3.83
C ASN A 512 -0.09 -19.86 -2.96
N THR A 513 -0.99 -18.88 -3.05
CA THR A 513 -2.16 -18.78 -2.16
C THR A 513 -3.27 -19.78 -2.43
N ILE A 514 -3.41 -20.29 -3.66
CA ILE A 514 -4.42 -21.30 -4.02
C ILE A 514 -4.05 -22.67 -3.45
N THR A 515 -2.77 -23.00 -3.40
CA THR A 515 -2.30 -24.30 -2.88
C THR A 515 -1.85 -24.19 -1.43
N PHE A 516 -0.72 -23.54 -1.18
CA PHE A 516 -0.16 -23.38 0.16
C PHE A 516 -1.11 -22.57 1.05
N GLY A 517 -1.60 -21.42 0.56
CA GLY A 517 -2.45 -20.52 1.35
C GLY A 517 -3.79 -21.11 1.75
N VAL A 518 -4.51 -21.76 0.83
CA VAL A 518 -5.77 -22.47 1.16
C VAL A 518 -5.51 -23.59 2.17
N ARG A 519 -4.38 -24.31 2.05
CA ARG A 519 -4.01 -25.37 2.98
C ARG A 519 -3.70 -24.85 4.39
N THR A 520 -3.01 -23.70 4.51
CA THR A 520 -2.58 -23.17 5.82
C THR A 520 -3.58 -22.23 6.47
N LEU A 521 -4.31 -21.44 5.68
CA LEU A 521 -5.22 -20.39 6.16
C LEU A 521 -6.72 -20.74 5.99
N GLY A 522 -7.01 -21.82 5.26
CA GLY A 522 -8.38 -22.16 4.85
C GLY A 522 -8.83 -21.43 3.58
N LEU A 523 -9.94 -21.89 3.00
CA LEU A 523 -10.41 -21.45 1.68
C LEU A 523 -10.67 -19.94 1.58
N LEU A 524 -11.44 -19.37 2.51
CA LEU A 524 -11.82 -17.96 2.43
C LEU A 524 -10.60 -17.04 2.55
N MET A 525 -9.72 -17.28 3.53
CA MET A 525 -8.53 -16.44 3.69
C MET A 525 -7.51 -16.65 2.56
N GLY A 526 -7.33 -17.88 2.10
CA GLY A 526 -6.50 -18.16 0.92
C GLY A 526 -6.99 -17.42 -0.33
N LEU A 527 -8.31 -17.35 -0.54
CA LEU A 527 -8.93 -16.57 -1.62
C LEU A 527 -8.81 -15.06 -1.40
N SER A 528 -8.95 -14.56 -0.16
CA SER A 528 -8.75 -13.14 0.18
C SER A 528 -7.37 -12.65 -0.24
N TYR A 529 -6.32 -13.40 0.07
CA TYR A 529 -4.96 -13.13 -0.38
C TYR A 529 -4.81 -13.27 -1.90
N SER A 530 -5.42 -14.32 -2.48
CA SER A 530 -5.37 -14.57 -3.92
C SER A 530 -5.91 -13.40 -4.77
N TYR A 531 -6.85 -12.61 -4.25
CA TYR A 531 -7.39 -11.46 -4.96
C TYR A 531 -6.30 -10.51 -5.47
N ASN A 532 -5.30 -10.22 -4.64
CA ASN A 532 -4.18 -9.35 -5.03
C ASN A 532 -3.18 -10.09 -5.92
N ILE A 533 -2.80 -11.32 -5.55
CA ILE A 533 -1.76 -12.08 -6.25
C ILE A 533 -2.01 -12.23 -7.75
N PHE A 534 -3.27 -12.42 -8.14
CA PHE A 534 -3.65 -12.68 -9.53
C PHE A 534 -4.13 -11.43 -10.28
N TRP A 535 -3.82 -10.21 -9.82
CA TRP A 535 -4.04 -8.99 -10.60
C TRP A 535 -3.39 -9.05 -12.00
N ALA A 536 -2.28 -9.78 -12.13
CA ALA A 536 -1.61 -10.02 -13.41
C ALA A 536 -2.46 -10.77 -14.45
N LEU A 537 -3.56 -11.42 -14.04
CA LEU A 537 -4.47 -12.11 -14.96
C LEU A 537 -5.52 -11.15 -15.55
N LEU A 538 -5.86 -10.07 -14.85
CA LEU A 538 -6.88 -9.12 -15.30
C LEU A 538 -6.63 -8.49 -16.69
N PRO A 539 -5.38 -8.18 -17.10
CA PRO A 539 -5.10 -7.67 -18.43
C PRO A 539 -5.67 -8.55 -19.54
N PHE A 540 -5.65 -9.89 -19.40
CA PHE A 540 -6.19 -10.79 -20.42
C PHE A 540 -7.68 -10.54 -20.66
N SER A 541 -8.48 -10.51 -19.59
CA SER A 541 -9.91 -10.27 -19.71
C SER A 541 -10.23 -8.88 -20.24
N VAL A 542 -9.52 -7.85 -19.75
CA VAL A 542 -9.74 -6.47 -20.20
C VAL A 542 -9.36 -6.30 -21.67
N ILE A 543 -8.27 -6.92 -22.14
CA ILE A 543 -7.89 -6.92 -23.56
C ILE A 543 -8.97 -7.61 -24.41
N VAL A 544 -9.45 -8.78 -24.00
CA VAL A 544 -10.52 -9.48 -24.74
C VAL A 544 -11.75 -8.59 -24.86
N TYR A 545 -12.25 -8.04 -23.75
CA TYR A 545 -13.47 -7.20 -23.75
C TYR A 545 -13.28 -5.80 -24.37
N ALA A 546 -12.05 -5.30 -24.46
CA ALA A 546 -11.75 -4.02 -25.09
C ALA A 546 -11.60 -4.11 -26.62
N PHE A 547 -11.27 -5.29 -27.17
CA PHE A 547 -11.02 -5.44 -28.60
C PHE A 547 -12.00 -6.41 -29.29
N LEU A 548 -12.28 -7.57 -28.71
CA LEU A 548 -13.02 -8.63 -29.41
C LEU A 548 -14.48 -8.22 -29.74
N PRO A 549 -15.30 -7.73 -28.78
CA PRO A 549 -16.65 -7.25 -29.09
C PRO A 549 -16.70 -6.11 -30.11
N GLN A 550 -15.71 -5.22 -30.07
CA GLN A 550 -15.62 -4.01 -30.88
C GLN A 550 -15.22 -4.35 -32.31
N LEU A 551 -14.22 -5.21 -32.50
CA LEU A 551 -13.80 -5.69 -33.80
C LEU A 551 -14.90 -6.53 -34.46
N ALA A 552 -15.63 -7.35 -33.69
CA ALA A 552 -16.82 -8.06 -34.17
C ALA A 552 -17.93 -7.07 -34.59
N LEU A 553 -18.18 -6.02 -33.79
CA LEU A 553 -19.18 -4.99 -34.07
C LEU A 553 -18.88 -4.22 -35.37
N ILE A 554 -17.61 -3.87 -35.62
CA ILE A 554 -17.19 -3.22 -36.87
C ILE A 554 -17.56 -4.09 -38.08
N ASN A 555 -17.36 -5.40 -37.96
CA ASN A 555 -17.66 -6.39 -38.99
C ASN A 555 -19.14 -6.82 -39.03
N GLY A 556 -19.99 -6.31 -38.13
CA GLY A 556 -21.42 -6.66 -38.07
C GLY A 556 -21.69 -8.07 -37.52
N ILE A 557 -20.72 -8.66 -36.80
CA ILE A 557 -20.86 -9.97 -36.18
C ILE A 557 -21.39 -9.81 -34.76
N SER A 558 -22.50 -10.50 -34.48
CA SER A 558 -23.09 -10.57 -33.14
C SER A 558 -22.39 -11.65 -32.32
N ILE A 559 -21.80 -11.28 -31.17
CA ILE A 559 -21.14 -12.24 -30.26
C ILE A 559 -21.85 -12.41 -28.91
N PHE A 560 -22.84 -11.56 -28.61
CA PHE A 560 -23.67 -11.68 -27.42
C PHE A 560 -25.08 -12.15 -27.80
N PRO A 561 -25.87 -12.68 -26.83
CA PRO A 561 -27.26 -13.04 -27.06
C PRO A 561 -28.11 -11.85 -27.52
N LYS A 562 -29.12 -12.15 -28.34
CA LYS A 562 -30.11 -11.15 -28.79
C LYS A 562 -30.94 -10.64 -27.61
N VAL A 563 -31.50 -9.45 -27.72
CA VAL A 563 -32.30 -8.83 -26.64
C VAL A 563 -33.50 -9.70 -26.19
N LEU A 564 -34.12 -10.43 -27.12
CA LEU A 564 -35.25 -11.32 -26.83
C LEU A 564 -34.82 -12.72 -26.35
N ASP A 565 -33.52 -13.02 -26.38
CA ASP A 565 -32.99 -14.30 -25.91
C ASP A 565 -32.99 -14.34 -24.36
N PRO A 566 -33.48 -15.41 -23.71
CA PRO A 566 -33.38 -15.56 -22.26
C PRO A 566 -31.96 -15.35 -21.69
N TRP A 567 -30.92 -15.70 -22.45
CA TRP A 567 -29.52 -15.49 -22.04
C TRP A 567 -29.16 -14.00 -21.89
N PHE A 568 -29.85 -13.08 -22.57
CA PHE A 568 -29.62 -11.64 -22.42
C PHE A 568 -29.74 -11.18 -20.96
N VAL A 569 -30.77 -11.69 -20.26
CA VAL A 569 -31.04 -11.34 -18.86
C VAL A 569 -29.87 -11.75 -17.96
N LEU A 570 -29.21 -12.87 -18.27
CA LEU A 570 -28.03 -13.34 -17.54
C LEU A 570 -26.86 -12.35 -17.65
N TYR A 571 -26.53 -11.93 -18.87
CA TYR A 571 -25.46 -10.95 -19.11
C TYR A 571 -25.76 -9.60 -18.43
N ALA A 572 -27.01 -9.14 -18.53
CA ALA A 572 -27.45 -7.91 -17.87
C ALA A 572 -27.33 -8.02 -16.33
N PHE A 573 -27.77 -9.14 -15.75
CA PHE A 573 -27.67 -9.39 -14.31
C PHE A 573 -26.22 -9.43 -13.83
N LEU A 574 -25.33 -10.09 -14.56
CA LEU A 574 -23.90 -10.15 -14.22
C LEU A 574 -23.26 -8.76 -14.27
N PHE A 575 -23.48 -8.01 -15.35
CA PHE A 575 -22.94 -6.67 -15.50
C PHE A 575 -23.45 -5.73 -14.39
N LEU A 576 -24.77 -5.63 -14.22
CA LEU A 576 -25.37 -4.74 -13.22
C LEU A 576 -25.07 -5.20 -11.80
N GLY A 577 -24.97 -6.50 -11.55
CA GLY A 577 -24.65 -7.07 -10.25
C GLY A 577 -23.23 -6.74 -9.81
N ALA A 578 -22.22 -6.90 -10.69
CA ALA A 578 -20.83 -6.59 -10.37
C ALA A 578 -20.65 -5.09 -10.05
N TYR A 579 -21.07 -4.21 -10.96
CA TYR A 579 -20.94 -2.76 -10.76
C TYR A 579 -21.85 -2.25 -9.64
N GLY A 580 -23.04 -2.82 -9.47
CA GLY A 580 -23.99 -2.45 -8.43
C GLY A 580 -23.50 -2.82 -7.03
N GLN A 581 -22.93 -4.01 -6.84
CA GLN A 581 -22.33 -4.42 -5.57
C GLN A 581 -21.16 -3.49 -5.19
N ASP A 582 -20.28 -3.20 -6.15
CA ASP A 582 -19.11 -2.36 -5.91
C ASP A 582 -19.53 -0.90 -5.62
N LEU A 583 -20.48 -0.34 -6.37
CA LEU A 583 -21.04 0.99 -6.08
C LEU A 583 -21.70 1.04 -4.70
N PHE A 584 -22.42 0.00 -4.32
CA PHE A 584 -23.07 -0.07 -3.01
C PHE A 584 -22.04 -0.01 -1.87
N GLU A 585 -20.89 -0.68 -1.99
CA GLU A 585 -19.79 -0.59 -1.02
C GLU A 585 -19.21 0.82 -0.90
N PHE A 586 -19.00 1.50 -2.03
CA PHE A 586 -18.53 2.88 -2.04
C PHE A 586 -19.52 3.82 -1.32
N ILE A 587 -20.82 3.68 -1.60
CA ILE A 587 -21.85 4.50 -0.95
C ILE A 587 -21.94 4.20 0.55
N LEU A 588 -21.86 2.93 0.96
CA LEU A 588 -21.90 2.53 2.37
C LEU A 588 -20.77 3.16 3.20
N GLU A 589 -19.58 3.30 2.64
CA GLU A 589 -18.44 3.95 3.29
C GLU A 589 -18.38 5.48 3.04
N GLY A 590 -19.45 6.07 2.51
CA GLY A 590 -19.63 7.52 2.39
C GLY A 590 -18.94 8.15 1.17
N TYR A 591 -18.56 7.36 0.17
CA TYR A 591 -17.93 7.86 -1.05
C TYR A 591 -18.96 8.26 -2.12
N THR A 592 -18.55 9.19 -2.99
CA THR A 592 -19.42 9.71 -4.04
C THR A 592 -19.43 8.79 -5.27
N PHE A 593 -20.51 8.85 -6.04
CA PHE A 593 -20.61 8.17 -7.34
C PHE A 593 -19.45 8.55 -8.28
N HIS A 594 -19.02 9.83 -8.27
CA HIS A 594 -17.90 10.28 -9.08
C HIS A 594 -16.58 9.59 -8.72
N LYS A 595 -16.29 9.40 -7.43
CA LYS A 595 -15.11 8.65 -6.99
C LYS A 595 -15.17 7.20 -7.44
N TRP A 596 -16.32 6.56 -7.28
CA TRP A 596 -16.54 5.19 -7.76
C TRP A 596 -16.33 5.06 -9.27
N TRP A 597 -16.89 6.00 -10.06
CA TRP A 597 -16.74 5.98 -11.52
C TRP A 597 -15.28 6.17 -11.96
N ASN A 598 -14.54 7.08 -11.32
CA ASN A 598 -13.11 7.24 -11.58
C ASN A 598 -12.31 5.99 -11.18
N ASP A 599 -12.69 5.31 -10.09
CA ASP A 599 -12.09 4.04 -9.72
C ASP A 599 -12.31 2.95 -10.79
N GLN A 600 -13.49 2.89 -11.43
CA GLN A 600 -13.73 1.98 -12.57
C GLN A 600 -12.81 2.32 -13.76
N ARG A 601 -12.69 3.61 -14.10
CA ARG A 601 -11.78 4.06 -15.17
C ARG A 601 -10.35 3.62 -14.90
N ILE A 602 -9.87 3.86 -13.68
CA ILE A 602 -8.51 3.56 -13.29
C ILE A 602 -8.27 2.06 -13.17
N TRP A 603 -9.27 1.28 -12.76
CA TRP A 603 -9.18 -0.18 -12.77
C TRP A 603 -8.88 -0.71 -14.18
N SER A 604 -9.58 -0.23 -15.21
CA SER A 604 -9.30 -0.59 -16.61
C SER A 604 -7.95 -0.06 -17.09
N ILE A 605 -7.58 1.18 -16.73
CA ILE A 605 -6.27 1.76 -17.08
C ILE A 605 -5.13 0.93 -16.48
N ARG A 606 -5.20 0.57 -15.19
CA ARG A 606 -4.20 -0.28 -14.51
C ARG A 606 -4.03 -1.61 -15.22
N ALA A 607 -5.13 -2.25 -15.61
CA ALA A 607 -5.11 -3.51 -16.36
C ALA A 607 -4.37 -3.38 -17.70
N LEU A 608 -4.65 -2.33 -18.49
CA LEU A 608 -4.01 -2.10 -19.79
C LEU A 608 -2.63 -1.43 -19.72
N SER A 609 -2.10 -1.14 -18.52
CA SER A 609 -0.81 -0.48 -18.35
C SER A 609 0.02 -1.17 -17.26
N GLY A 610 0.00 -0.69 -16.01
CA GLY A 610 0.84 -1.18 -14.92
C GLY A 610 0.80 -2.71 -14.76
N PHE A 611 -0.38 -3.32 -14.79
CA PHE A 611 -0.52 -4.77 -14.66
C PHE A 611 0.00 -5.52 -15.89
N PHE A 612 -0.35 -5.06 -17.10
CA PHE A 612 0.12 -5.66 -18.34
C PHE A 612 1.65 -5.61 -18.48
N PHE A 613 2.26 -4.44 -18.25
CA PHE A 613 3.70 -4.27 -18.30
C PHE A 613 4.42 -4.99 -17.16
N GLY A 614 3.79 -5.09 -15.98
CA GLY A 614 4.32 -5.86 -14.86
C GLY A 614 4.38 -7.36 -15.17
N PHE A 615 3.35 -7.89 -15.82
CA PHE A 615 3.34 -9.27 -16.30
C PHE A 615 4.43 -9.51 -17.37
N ILE A 616 4.54 -8.64 -18.37
CA ILE A 616 5.59 -8.75 -19.41
C ILE A 616 6.98 -8.71 -18.79
N GLU A 617 7.26 -7.74 -17.92
CA GLU A 617 8.57 -7.61 -17.28
C GLU A 617 8.90 -8.83 -16.42
N PHE A 618 7.93 -9.35 -15.68
CA PHE A 618 8.08 -10.59 -14.92
C PHE A 618 8.46 -11.77 -15.83
N VAL A 619 7.74 -11.98 -16.93
CA VAL A 619 8.01 -13.06 -17.89
C VAL A 619 9.40 -12.93 -18.51
N LEU A 620 9.78 -11.73 -18.97
CA LEU A 620 11.10 -11.46 -19.53
C LEU A 620 12.22 -11.73 -18.51
N ARG A 621 12.00 -11.34 -17.24
CA ARG A 621 12.92 -11.63 -16.14
C ARG A 621 13.03 -13.12 -15.85
N SER A 622 11.92 -13.87 -15.87
CA SER A 622 11.92 -15.33 -15.69
C SER A 622 12.73 -16.05 -16.77
N PHE A 623 12.76 -15.52 -18.00
CA PHE A 623 13.62 -16.00 -19.09
C PHE A 623 15.04 -15.41 -19.09
N LYS A 624 15.42 -14.63 -18.06
CA LYS A 624 16.71 -13.92 -17.93
C LYS A 624 17.03 -12.98 -19.10
N ILE A 625 16.00 -12.48 -19.80
CA ILE A 625 16.13 -11.54 -20.93
C ILE A 625 16.31 -10.10 -20.39
N SER A 626 15.80 -9.81 -19.20
CA SER A 626 15.88 -8.50 -18.57
C SER A 626 16.26 -8.62 -17.09
N ALA A 627 17.05 -7.65 -16.60
CA ALA A 627 17.33 -7.49 -15.18
C ALA A 627 16.27 -6.61 -14.52
N LEU A 628 15.97 -6.88 -13.25
CA LEU A 628 15.03 -6.07 -12.49
C LEU A 628 15.62 -4.66 -12.28
N SER A 629 14.93 -3.64 -12.77
CA SER A 629 15.24 -2.24 -12.43
C SER A 629 14.32 -1.78 -11.30
N PHE A 630 14.80 -1.85 -10.06
CA PHE A 630 14.11 -1.24 -8.93
C PHE A 630 14.50 0.23 -8.86
N ASN A 631 13.55 1.12 -9.15
CA ASN A 631 13.74 2.55 -8.99
C ASN A 631 12.74 3.09 -7.97
N VAL A 632 13.25 3.80 -6.96
CA VAL A 632 12.42 4.50 -5.98
C VAL A 632 11.55 5.50 -6.72
N THR A 633 10.26 5.53 -6.39
CA THR A 633 9.32 6.49 -6.98
C THR A 633 9.62 7.87 -6.39
N SER A 634 9.82 8.88 -7.24
CA SER A 634 10.04 10.24 -6.78
C SER A 634 8.83 10.75 -6.01
N LYS A 635 9.07 11.40 -4.86
CA LYS A 635 8.08 12.14 -4.06
C LYS A 635 8.19 13.65 -4.32
N VAL A 636 9.05 14.06 -5.24
CA VAL A 636 9.16 15.45 -5.67
C VAL A 636 7.99 15.81 -6.57
N ILE A 637 7.33 16.91 -6.26
CA ILE A 637 6.13 17.38 -6.94
C ILE A 637 6.50 18.44 -7.98
N ASP A 638 6.17 18.19 -9.25
CA ASP A 638 6.17 19.24 -10.28
C ASP A 638 4.95 20.16 -10.10
N GLN A 639 5.17 21.47 -10.09
CA GLN A 639 4.12 22.46 -9.77
C GLN A 639 3.00 22.50 -10.82
N GLU A 640 3.34 22.34 -12.10
CA GLU A 640 2.35 22.39 -13.19
C GLU A 640 1.53 21.09 -13.25
N GLN A 641 2.16 19.93 -13.06
CA GLN A 641 1.47 18.64 -12.89
C GLN A 641 0.54 18.65 -11.68
N SER A 642 1.03 19.18 -10.55
CA SER A 642 0.26 19.34 -9.32
C SER A 642 -0.99 20.18 -9.53
N LYS A 643 -0.85 21.34 -10.19
CA LYS A 643 -1.99 22.21 -10.53
C LYS A 643 -3.04 21.48 -11.35
N ARG A 644 -2.65 20.73 -12.38
CA ARG A 644 -3.58 19.93 -13.19
C ARG A 644 -4.27 18.86 -12.37
N TYR A 645 -3.53 18.15 -11.52
CA TYR A 645 -4.06 17.13 -10.64
C TYR A 645 -5.16 17.69 -9.72
N TYR A 646 -4.91 18.82 -9.05
CA TYR A 646 -5.90 19.44 -8.17
C TYR A 646 -7.12 20.01 -8.91
N GLN A 647 -6.99 20.35 -10.19
CA GLN A 647 -8.10 20.72 -11.07
C GLN A 647 -8.94 19.51 -11.54
N GLY A 648 -8.53 18.28 -11.23
CA GLY A 648 -9.24 17.08 -11.66
C GLY A 648 -8.93 16.66 -13.10
N LEU A 649 -7.81 17.13 -13.66
CA LEU A 649 -7.40 16.83 -15.03
C LEU A 649 -6.44 15.64 -15.05
N PHE A 650 -6.71 14.69 -15.94
CA PHE A 650 -5.77 13.60 -16.21
C PHE A 650 -4.55 14.14 -16.96
N ASP A 651 -3.37 13.66 -16.56
CA ASP A 651 -2.08 14.00 -17.15
C ASP A 651 -1.53 12.80 -17.91
N PHE A 652 -1.46 12.93 -19.23
CA PHE A 652 -0.85 11.95 -20.14
C PHE A 652 0.42 12.50 -20.82
N GLY A 653 0.89 13.67 -20.38
CA GLY A 653 1.95 14.44 -21.04
C GLY A 653 3.31 13.74 -21.06
N THR A 654 3.60 12.96 -20.01
CA THR A 654 4.88 12.25 -19.91
C THR A 654 4.93 11.09 -20.90
N PRO A 655 5.88 11.09 -21.87
CA PRO A 655 5.98 10.01 -22.85
C PRO A 655 6.28 8.65 -22.19
N SER A 656 5.38 7.68 -22.37
CA SER A 656 5.55 6.34 -21.84
C SER A 656 4.88 5.28 -22.72
N PRO A 657 5.52 4.12 -22.98
CA PRO A 657 4.89 3.01 -23.69
C PRO A 657 3.69 2.45 -22.94
N MET A 658 3.59 2.67 -21.63
CA MET A 658 2.45 2.24 -20.81
C MET A 658 1.11 2.83 -21.28
N PHE A 659 1.15 3.94 -22.03
CA PHE A 659 -0.05 4.57 -22.54
C PHE A 659 -0.52 4.00 -23.88
N VAL A 660 0.31 3.22 -24.57
CA VAL A 660 0.00 2.66 -25.89
C VAL A 660 -1.22 1.73 -25.86
N PRO A 661 -1.31 0.70 -24.98
CA PRO A 661 -2.41 -0.26 -25.06
C PRO A 661 -3.79 0.37 -24.79
N MET A 662 -3.88 1.24 -23.77
CA MET A 662 -5.14 1.95 -23.47
C MET A 662 -5.54 2.93 -24.57
N THR A 663 -4.56 3.60 -25.20
CA THR A 663 -4.83 4.51 -26.33
C THR A 663 -5.32 3.72 -27.54
N THR A 664 -4.68 2.58 -27.86
CA THR A 664 -5.12 1.67 -28.94
C THR A 664 -6.54 1.17 -28.69
N ALA A 665 -6.84 0.73 -27.46
CA ALA A 665 -8.19 0.32 -27.06
C ALA A 665 -9.20 1.46 -27.25
N SER A 666 -8.86 2.68 -26.83
CA SER A 666 -9.75 3.84 -26.97
C SER A 666 -10.09 4.16 -28.43
N ILE A 667 -9.12 4.06 -29.35
CA ILE A 667 -9.30 4.32 -30.79
C ILE A 667 -10.23 3.26 -31.41
N VAL A 668 -9.99 1.98 -31.11
CA VAL A 668 -10.84 0.87 -31.59
C VAL A 668 -12.27 1.02 -31.07
N ASN A 669 -12.44 1.32 -29.78
CA ASN A 669 -13.75 1.49 -29.16
C ASN A 669 -14.52 2.69 -29.70
N PHE A 670 -13.85 3.83 -29.93
CA PHE A 670 -14.49 5.00 -30.53
C PHE A 670 -14.99 4.69 -31.94
N THR A 671 -14.14 4.08 -32.77
CA THR A 671 -14.48 3.69 -34.14
C THR A 671 -15.64 2.70 -34.17
N ALA A 672 -15.59 1.65 -33.35
CA ALA A 672 -16.66 0.68 -33.20
C ALA A 672 -17.96 1.31 -32.70
N GLY A 673 -17.88 2.30 -31.79
CA GLY A 673 -19.04 3.02 -31.27
C GLY A 673 -19.79 3.80 -32.36
N VAL A 674 -19.06 4.55 -33.20
CA VAL A 674 -19.64 5.30 -34.33
C VAL A 674 -20.32 4.34 -35.33
N ILE A 675 -19.63 3.27 -35.72
CA ILE A 675 -20.17 2.26 -36.64
C ILE A 675 -21.36 1.53 -36.00
N GLY A 676 -21.28 1.22 -34.72
CA GLY A 676 -22.34 0.55 -33.96
C GLY A 676 -23.63 1.36 -33.93
N ILE A 677 -23.55 2.67 -33.63
CA ILE A 677 -24.71 3.57 -33.67
C ILE A 677 -25.32 3.60 -35.06
N TRP A 678 -24.49 3.69 -36.11
CA TRP A 678 -24.99 3.66 -37.49
C TRP A 678 -25.72 2.36 -37.84
N ARG A 679 -25.19 1.20 -37.39
CA ARG A 679 -25.85 -0.11 -37.56
C ARG A 679 -27.16 -0.22 -36.77
N LEU A 680 -27.24 0.34 -35.56
CA LEU A 680 -28.49 0.41 -34.81
C LEU A 680 -29.54 1.21 -35.58
N LEU A 681 -29.20 2.42 -36.06
CA LEU A 681 -30.12 3.23 -36.86
C LEU A 681 -30.59 2.49 -38.13
N GLY A 682 -29.77 1.59 -38.68
CA GLY A 682 -30.11 0.70 -39.78
C GLY A 682 -30.98 -0.52 -39.43
N GLY A 683 -31.46 -0.65 -38.19
CA GLY A 683 -32.41 -1.70 -37.77
C GLY A 683 -31.80 -2.88 -37.01
N ALA A 684 -30.49 -2.90 -36.74
CA ALA A 684 -29.81 -4.03 -36.08
C ALA A 684 -29.97 -4.09 -34.54
N TRP A 685 -31.02 -3.46 -33.98
CA TRP A 685 -31.21 -3.30 -32.54
C TRP A 685 -31.27 -4.61 -31.78
N GLU A 686 -32.02 -5.59 -32.28
CA GLU A 686 -32.21 -6.86 -31.57
C GLU A 686 -30.90 -7.65 -31.42
N GLN A 687 -29.99 -7.52 -32.39
CA GLN A 687 -28.77 -8.33 -32.49
C GLN A 687 -27.59 -7.64 -31.81
N LEU A 688 -27.39 -6.33 -32.01
CA LEU A 688 -26.14 -5.66 -31.66
C LEU A 688 -26.22 -4.82 -30.37
N PHE A 689 -27.38 -4.75 -29.71
CA PHE A 689 -27.59 -3.87 -28.56
C PHE A 689 -26.53 -4.03 -27.46
N LEU A 690 -26.24 -5.25 -27.00
CA LEU A 690 -25.26 -5.48 -25.93
C LEU A 690 -23.84 -5.03 -26.32
N GLN A 691 -23.41 -5.30 -27.57
CA GLN A 691 -22.10 -4.86 -28.05
C GLN A 691 -22.00 -3.34 -28.13
N VAL A 692 -23.05 -2.67 -28.63
CA VAL A 692 -23.08 -1.20 -28.70
C VAL A 692 -23.14 -0.58 -27.31
N PHE A 693 -23.93 -1.14 -26.39
CA PHE A 693 -23.96 -0.72 -25.00
C PHE A 693 -22.59 -0.83 -24.33
N LEU A 694 -21.93 -2.00 -24.44
CA LEU A 694 -20.60 -2.22 -23.88
C LEU A 694 -19.57 -1.26 -24.49
N THR A 695 -19.61 -1.07 -25.81
CA THR A 695 -18.73 -0.12 -26.50
C THR A 695 -18.96 1.30 -26.02
N GLY A 696 -20.22 1.73 -25.89
CA GLY A 696 -20.57 3.04 -25.33
C GLY A 696 -20.06 3.22 -23.90
N PHE A 697 -20.20 2.20 -23.06
CA PHE A 697 -19.67 2.20 -21.70
C PHE A 697 -18.14 2.40 -21.69
N VAL A 698 -17.39 1.68 -22.54
CA VAL A 698 -15.94 1.85 -22.65
C VAL A 698 -15.56 3.23 -23.17
N VAL A 699 -16.24 3.74 -24.21
CA VAL A 699 -16.01 5.08 -24.76
C VAL A 699 -16.20 6.16 -23.69
N ILE A 700 -17.24 6.08 -22.86
CA ILE A 700 -17.46 7.04 -21.76
C ILE A 700 -16.35 6.97 -20.70
N ASN A 701 -15.81 5.77 -20.44
CA ASN A 701 -14.69 5.59 -19.52
C ASN A 701 -13.36 6.09 -20.10
N CYS A 702 -13.18 6.00 -21.42
CA CYS A 702 -12.02 6.51 -22.14
C CYS A 702 -12.07 8.03 -22.42
N TRP A 703 -13.11 8.75 -21.98
CA TRP A 703 -13.25 10.19 -22.26
C TRP A 703 -12.00 11.04 -21.95
N PRO A 704 -11.30 10.88 -20.80
CA PRO A 704 -10.09 11.64 -20.53
C PRO A 704 -8.96 11.42 -21.55
N LEU A 705 -8.90 10.24 -22.19
CA LEU A 705 -7.93 9.94 -23.25
C LEU A 705 -8.27 10.67 -24.54
N TYR A 706 -9.55 10.72 -24.93
CA TYR A 706 -9.96 11.47 -26.12
C TYR A 706 -9.70 12.96 -25.96
N GLU A 707 -9.98 13.49 -24.76
CA GLU A 707 -9.63 14.86 -24.40
C GLU A 707 -8.13 15.11 -24.55
N ALA A 708 -7.31 14.25 -23.96
CA ALA A 708 -5.85 14.38 -24.02
C ALA A 708 -5.26 14.19 -25.41
N MET A 709 -5.88 13.36 -26.25
CA MET A 709 -5.42 13.08 -27.60
C MET A 709 -5.79 14.19 -28.59
N VAL A 710 -7.00 14.75 -28.49
CA VAL A 710 -7.58 15.64 -29.53
C VAL A 710 -7.69 17.09 -29.06
N PHE A 711 -8.24 17.33 -27.87
CA PHE A 711 -8.71 18.65 -27.46
C PHE A 711 -7.69 19.45 -26.64
N ARG A 712 -6.74 18.78 -25.97
CA ARG A 712 -5.74 19.45 -25.14
C ARG A 712 -4.60 20.06 -25.95
N ASN A 713 -4.14 21.22 -25.48
CA ASN A 713 -2.94 21.91 -25.98
C ASN A 713 -1.94 22.26 -24.86
N ASP A 714 -2.21 21.83 -23.63
CA ASP A 714 -1.34 22.05 -22.48
C ASP A 714 -0.37 20.87 -22.27
N GLY A 715 0.46 20.96 -21.23
CA GLY A 715 1.43 19.92 -20.89
C GLY A 715 0.83 18.57 -20.49
N GLY A 716 -0.49 18.44 -20.31
CA GLY A 716 -1.16 17.17 -20.04
C GLY A 716 -1.60 16.41 -21.30
N LYS A 717 -1.37 16.99 -22.49
CA LYS A 717 -1.70 16.42 -23.80
C LYS A 717 -0.95 15.10 -24.04
N LEU A 718 -1.65 14.09 -24.57
CA LEU A 718 -1.03 12.82 -24.94
C LEU A 718 0.01 13.04 -26.05
N PRO A 719 1.26 12.57 -25.89
CA PRO A 719 2.31 12.77 -26.89
C PRO A 719 1.90 12.20 -28.26
N PRO A 720 2.06 12.97 -29.36
CA PRO A 720 1.65 12.53 -30.70
C PRO A 720 2.24 11.19 -31.13
N LYS A 721 3.49 10.89 -30.71
CA LYS A 721 4.15 9.62 -30.97
C LYS A 721 3.35 8.42 -30.45
N ILE A 722 2.75 8.54 -29.26
CA ILE A 722 1.92 7.47 -28.68
C ILE A 722 0.66 7.29 -29.53
N THR A 723 0.00 8.38 -29.90
CA THR A 723 -1.18 8.39 -30.78
C THR A 723 -0.91 7.70 -32.12
N PHE A 724 0.20 8.03 -32.79
CA PHE A 724 0.55 7.41 -34.08
C PHE A 724 0.82 5.91 -33.96
N ILE A 725 1.57 5.49 -32.94
CA ILE A 725 1.82 4.06 -32.67
C ILE A 725 0.50 3.34 -32.39
N SER A 726 -0.37 3.91 -31.55
CA SER A 726 -1.66 3.32 -31.22
C SER A 726 -2.61 3.25 -32.41
N LEU A 727 -2.61 4.24 -33.29
CA LEU A 727 -3.39 4.20 -34.53
C LEU A 727 -2.91 3.08 -35.47
N PHE A 728 -1.59 2.96 -35.64
CA PHE A 728 -1.00 1.87 -36.43
C PHE A 728 -1.38 0.51 -35.86
N LEU A 729 -1.26 0.32 -34.54
CA LEU A 729 -1.64 -0.92 -33.87
C LEU A 729 -3.14 -1.21 -33.98
N ALA A 730 -4.01 -0.18 -33.89
CA ALA A 730 -5.45 -0.35 -34.06
C ALA A 730 -5.79 -0.84 -35.47
N LEU A 731 -5.17 -0.26 -36.50
CA LEU A 731 -5.33 -0.68 -37.90
C LEU A 731 -4.79 -2.10 -38.13
N LEU A 732 -3.64 -2.43 -37.55
CA LEU A 732 -3.06 -3.77 -37.62
C LEU A 732 -3.98 -4.81 -36.97
N LEU A 733 -4.47 -4.56 -35.76
CA LEU A 733 -5.40 -5.44 -35.06
C LEU A 733 -6.70 -5.65 -35.85
N TYR A 734 -7.26 -4.57 -36.40
CA TYR A 734 -8.42 -4.66 -37.28
C TYR A 734 -8.13 -5.52 -38.51
N SER A 735 -7.00 -5.30 -39.17
CA SER A 735 -6.64 -6.02 -40.40
C SER A 735 -6.41 -7.51 -40.16
N LEU A 736 -5.76 -7.86 -39.03
CA LEU A 736 -5.55 -9.24 -38.61
C LEU A 736 -6.88 -9.93 -38.26
N PHE A 737 -7.77 -9.25 -37.54
CA PHE A 737 -9.09 -9.80 -37.21
C PHE A 737 -9.96 -9.96 -38.45
N PHE A 738 -9.96 -8.98 -39.36
CA PHE A 738 -10.66 -9.06 -40.64
C PHE A 738 -10.15 -10.25 -41.47
N ALA A 739 -8.84 -10.42 -41.58
CA ALA A 739 -8.25 -11.57 -42.26
C ALA A 739 -8.66 -12.89 -41.59
N PHE A 740 -8.65 -12.95 -40.25
CA PHE A 740 -9.09 -14.12 -39.50
C PHE A 740 -10.54 -14.52 -39.82
N LEU A 741 -11.47 -13.55 -39.87
CA LEU A 741 -12.87 -13.77 -40.21
C LEU A 741 -13.11 -14.25 -41.66
N HIS A 742 -12.24 -13.87 -42.60
CA HIS A 742 -12.41 -14.17 -44.02
C HIS A 742 -11.65 -15.41 -44.48
N VAL A 743 -10.66 -15.87 -43.70
CA VAL A 743 -9.92 -17.10 -43.95
C VAL A 743 -10.61 -18.32 -43.31
N PHE A 744 -11.30 -18.13 -42.18
CA PHE A 744 -11.90 -19.20 -41.36
C PHE A 744 -13.35 -18.90 -40.97
#